data_AF-A0A448UTD2-F1
#
_entry.id   AF-A0A448UTD2-F1
#
_cell.length_a   1.000
_cell.length_b   1.000
_cell.length_c   1.000
_cell.angle_alpha   90.00
_cell.angle_beta   90.00
_cell.angle_gamma   90.00
#
_symmetry.space_group_name_H-M   'P 1'
#
loop_
_entity.id
_entity.type
_entity.pdbx_description
1 polymer ?
#
loop_
_entity_poly.entity_id
_entity_poly.type
_entity_poly.pdbx_seq_one_letter_code
_entity_poly.pdbx_strand_id
1 'polypeptide(L)'
;MSKEAPGDILIFFSGEREIRDAHDALESLVAKSPRMNYEVLPLYARLSLAEQHRVFTPGSRPRIVLATNVAETSLTVPGIKYVIDTGTARISRYSARTKVQRLPIERISQASANQRSGRCGRVSDGIAIRLYSEEDFASRSEFTDPEILRTNLAAVILQMIAIGVVREPGDIARFPFVQPPASRAINDGVNLLRELGALSEKPARTDKRGKHHRTTSTLTATGRAMSAFPVDPRLARMIIEGSRRDCAKEMMVLAAALTIQDPRERPAEVRGTADEMHARFTDDKSDFSSFLLLWQYINERQAELSSSQLRKMCHREFINFLRIREWQDLFAQLREMGRTANIRVSNGRDIDASGREVEIHKSLLSGLLSHVGAKEEREKTYGKAPRGPREYLGARGTKFAIFPGSGLFKQNPDWVLSAELVETSRLWARTNAAIEPQWVEEVGGHLLKKQYSEPHWSASRGAAVAYMKGTLYGLTIYADRPVQYSRVDAAAAREIFIRSALVEGDWRTQHKFYKRNLRALAEVEELEARLRRRDLRVDDAVLFEFYNARIPEHVTDVRSFDKWWKHARLENDNLLDFNPENLINEDAADYDDSQFPRQWVQRTDGGELTLDLRYEYAPGRGRAVPARMRQNATEWRFRYRFCS
;
A
#
# COMPACT_ATOMS: atom_id res chain seq x y z
N MET A 1 -42.99 -6.36 -36.04
CA MET A 1 -42.73 -7.81 -36.15
C MET A 1 -44.00 -8.65 -36.27
N SER A 2 -45.20 -8.19 -35.88
CA SER A 2 -46.44 -8.98 -36.01
C SER A 2 -46.86 -9.31 -37.46
N LYS A 3 -46.26 -8.65 -38.46
CA LYS A 3 -46.44 -8.93 -39.89
C LYS A 3 -45.34 -9.84 -40.47
N GLU A 4 -44.31 -10.14 -39.68
CA GLU A 4 -43.17 -10.96 -40.09
C GLU A 4 -43.38 -12.43 -39.68
N ALA A 5 -42.66 -13.35 -40.30
CA ALA A 5 -42.76 -14.77 -39.97
C ALA A 5 -42.37 -15.06 -38.50
N PRO A 6 -42.94 -16.08 -37.83
CA PRO A 6 -42.51 -16.45 -36.47
C PRO A 6 -41.01 -16.80 -36.42
N GLY A 7 -40.34 -16.50 -35.30
CA GLY A 7 -38.95 -16.85 -35.07
C GLY A 7 -38.41 -16.33 -33.76
N ASP A 8 -37.27 -16.86 -33.31
CA ASP A 8 -36.68 -16.47 -32.04
C ASP A 8 -36.03 -15.09 -32.13
N ILE A 9 -36.11 -14.35 -31.03
CA ILE A 9 -35.58 -13.01 -30.87
C ILE A 9 -34.38 -13.06 -29.93
N LEU A 10 -33.26 -12.49 -30.35
CA LEU A 10 -32.08 -12.27 -29.52
C LEU A 10 -31.92 -10.78 -29.22
N ILE A 11 -31.95 -10.40 -27.95
CA ILE A 11 -31.80 -9.00 -27.51
C ILE A 11 -30.48 -8.83 -26.79
N PHE A 12 -29.64 -7.89 -27.24
CA PHE A 12 -28.36 -7.59 -26.61
C PHE A 12 -28.47 -6.47 -25.58
N PHE A 13 -28.01 -6.71 -24.36
CA PHE A 13 -27.91 -5.75 -23.26
C PHE A 13 -26.47 -5.59 -22.77
N SER A 14 -26.22 -4.52 -22.01
CA SER A 14 -24.90 -4.21 -21.45
C SER A 14 -24.58 -5.00 -20.18
N GLY A 15 -25.57 -5.55 -19.47
CA GLY A 15 -25.34 -6.25 -18.20
C GLY A 15 -26.55 -7.01 -17.65
N GLU A 16 -26.31 -7.71 -16.53
CA GLU A 16 -27.28 -8.57 -15.85
C GLU A 16 -28.48 -7.78 -15.31
N ARG A 17 -28.27 -6.57 -14.79
CA ARG A 17 -29.34 -5.75 -14.22
C ARG A 17 -30.35 -5.39 -15.31
N GLU A 18 -29.84 -4.91 -16.44
CA GLU A 18 -30.64 -4.52 -17.60
C GLU A 18 -31.40 -5.73 -18.17
N ILE A 19 -30.77 -6.91 -18.18
CA ILE A 19 -31.43 -8.17 -18.56
C ILE A 19 -32.58 -8.52 -17.62
N ARG A 20 -32.39 -8.36 -16.31
CA ARG A 20 -33.43 -8.67 -15.31
C ARG A 20 -34.61 -7.72 -15.41
N ASP A 21 -34.33 -6.41 -15.49
CA ASP A 21 -35.38 -5.39 -15.64
C ASP A 21 -36.19 -5.62 -16.94
N ALA A 22 -35.51 -6.02 -18.03
CA ALA A 22 -36.17 -6.39 -19.29
C ALA A 22 -36.94 -7.72 -19.20
N HIS A 23 -36.41 -8.71 -18.49
CA HIS A 23 -37.05 -10.01 -18.26
C HIS A 23 -38.38 -9.84 -17.53
N ASP A 24 -38.39 -9.14 -16.39
CA ASP A 24 -39.59 -8.90 -15.58
C ASP A 24 -40.67 -8.15 -16.39
N ALA A 25 -40.27 -7.14 -17.18
CA ALA A 25 -41.16 -6.36 -18.02
C ALA A 25 -41.74 -7.20 -19.18
N LEU A 26 -40.91 -8.01 -19.84
CA LEU A 26 -41.31 -8.84 -20.96
C LEU A 26 -42.18 -10.02 -20.53
N GLU A 27 -41.85 -10.68 -19.41
CA GLU A 27 -42.72 -11.73 -18.85
C GLU A 27 -44.09 -11.18 -18.48
N SER A 28 -44.13 -10.01 -17.82
CA SER A 28 -45.39 -9.33 -17.50
C SER A 28 -46.22 -9.02 -18.74
N LEU A 29 -45.58 -8.62 -19.85
CA LEU A 29 -46.24 -8.32 -21.12
C LEU A 29 -46.76 -9.59 -21.82
N VAL A 30 -45.93 -10.64 -21.84
CA VAL A 30 -46.25 -11.97 -22.41
C VAL A 30 -47.43 -12.58 -21.67
N ALA A 31 -47.43 -12.56 -20.34
CA ALA A 31 -48.52 -13.08 -19.52
C ALA A 31 -49.86 -12.35 -19.75
N LYS A 32 -49.82 -11.04 -20.01
CA LYS A 32 -51.02 -10.22 -20.28
C LYS A 32 -51.53 -10.33 -21.71
N SER A 33 -50.74 -10.85 -22.64
CA SER A 33 -51.02 -10.81 -24.08
C SER A 33 -51.14 -12.23 -24.65
N PRO A 34 -52.36 -12.77 -24.83
CA PRO A 34 -52.57 -14.14 -25.35
C PRO A 34 -51.94 -14.39 -26.73
N ARG A 35 -51.67 -13.33 -27.50
CA ARG A 35 -51.03 -13.39 -28.82
C ARG A 35 -49.49 -13.51 -28.75
N MET A 36 -48.88 -13.24 -27.61
CA MET A 36 -47.43 -13.31 -27.39
C MET A 36 -47.08 -14.67 -26.76
N ASN A 37 -47.00 -15.72 -27.58
CA ASN A 37 -46.70 -17.08 -27.12
C ASN A 37 -45.18 -17.34 -27.02
N TYR A 38 -44.43 -16.44 -26.35
CA TYR A 38 -42.96 -16.51 -26.26
C TYR A 38 -42.48 -17.02 -24.90
N GLU A 39 -41.36 -17.74 -24.88
CA GLU A 39 -40.58 -18.02 -23.67
C GLU A 39 -39.46 -16.99 -23.51
N VAL A 40 -39.37 -16.31 -22.38
CA VAL A 40 -38.33 -15.29 -22.12
C VAL A 40 -37.18 -15.93 -21.35
N LEU A 41 -35.98 -15.91 -21.93
CA LEU A 41 -34.80 -16.61 -21.40
C LEU A 41 -33.61 -15.66 -21.22
N PRO A 42 -33.04 -15.54 -20.01
CA PRO A 42 -31.81 -14.78 -19.80
C PRO A 42 -30.58 -15.56 -20.27
N LEU A 43 -29.53 -14.85 -20.70
CA LEU A 43 -28.24 -15.42 -21.08
C LEU A 43 -27.07 -14.49 -20.72
N TYR A 44 -26.41 -14.76 -19.60
CA TYR A 44 -25.21 -14.04 -19.16
C TYR A 44 -24.28 -14.96 -18.36
N ALA A 45 -23.00 -14.61 -18.28
CA ALA A 45 -21.94 -15.50 -17.77
C ALA A 45 -22.16 -16.03 -16.33
N ARG A 46 -22.91 -15.33 -15.49
CA ARG A 46 -23.15 -15.75 -14.10
C ARG A 46 -24.22 -16.84 -13.94
N LEU A 47 -25.07 -17.06 -14.95
CA LEU A 47 -26.10 -18.10 -14.91
C LEU A 47 -25.51 -19.48 -14.65
N SER A 48 -26.28 -20.36 -14.01
CA SER A 48 -25.92 -21.77 -13.87
C SER A 48 -25.80 -22.42 -15.24
N LEU A 49 -25.03 -23.51 -15.32
CA LEU A 49 -24.87 -24.21 -16.60
C LEU A 49 -26.21 -24.73 -17.15
N ALA A 50 -27.11 -25.17 -16.26
CA ALA A 50 -28.43 -25.63 -16.65
C ALA A 50 -29.25 -24.50 -17.31
N GLU A 51 -29.26 -23.31 -16.72
CA GLU A 51 -29.92 -22.14 -17.28
C GLU A 51 -29.30 -21.70 -18.61
N GLN A 52 -27.97 -21.68 -18.70
CA GLN A 52 -27.29 -21.40 -19.97
C GLN A 52 -27.60 -22.46 -21.03
N HIS A 53 -27.81 -23.72 -20.66
CA HIS A 53 -28.12 -24.76 -21.64
C HIS A 53 -29.56 -24.67 -22.19
N ARG A 54 -30.49 -24.08 -21.43
CA ARG A 54 -31.89 -23.90 -21.85
C ARG A 54 -32.00 -23.13 -23.16
N VAL A 55 -31.17 -22.11 -23.39
CA VAL A 55 -31.17 -21.36 -24.66
C VAL A 55 -30.70 -22.18 -25.87
N PHE A 56 -30.07 -23.34 -25.71
CA PHE A 56 -29.74 -24.21 -26.87
C PHE A 56 -30.80 -25.24 -27.19
N THR A 57 -31.76 -25.48 -26.29
CA THR A 57 -32.79 -26.50 -26.48
C THR A 57 -34.05 -25.80 -26.97
N PRO A 58 -34.39 -25.85 -28.28
CA PRO A 58 -35.58 -25.19 -28.79
C PRO A 58 -36.82 -25.88 -28.22
N GLY A 59 -37.73 -25.09 -27.65
CA GLY A 59 -39.02 -25.58 -27.17
C GLY A 59 -40.08 -25.57 -28.28
N SER A 60 -41.34 -25.82 -27.90
CA SER A 60 -42.51 -25.66 -28.78
C SER A 60 -42.93 -24.20 -28.97
N ARG A 61 -42.43 -23.30 -28.11
CA ARG A 61 -42.69 -21.86 -28.14
C ARG A 61 -41.48 -21.10 -28.70
N PRO A 62 -41.68 -20.06 -29.52
CA PRO A 62 -40.62 -19.13 -29.88
C PRO A 62 -39.99 -18.49 -28.64
N ARG A 63 -38.72 -18.11 -28.73
CA ARG A 63 -37.94 -17.64 -27.58
C ARG A 63 -37.55 -16.18 -27.73
N ILE A 64 -37.55 -15.45 -26.62
CA ILE A 64 -36.92 -14.13 -26.48
C ILE A 64 -35.70 -14.31 -25.58
N VAL A 65 -34.52 -14.34 -26.17
CA VAL A 65 -33.25 -14.53 -25.47
C VAL A 65 -32.65 -13.17 -25.14
N LEU A 66 -32.48 -12.88 -23.85
CA LEU A 66 -31.95 -11.62 -23.33
C LEU A 66 -30.48 -11.84 -22.95
N ALA A 67 -29.55 -11.37 -23.79
CA ALA A 67 -28.14 -11.75 -23.71
C ALA A 67 -27.19 -10.56 -23.52
N THR A 68 -26.03 -10.81 -22.91
CA THR A 68 -24.87 -9.92 -23.06
C THR A 68 -24.11 -10.24 -24.35
N ASN A 69 -22.93 -9.64 -24.53
CA ASN A 69 -21.99 -9.98 -25.61
C ASN A 69 -21.51 -11.45 -25.61
N VAL A 70 -21.91 -12.29 -24.64
CA VAL A 70 -21.67 -13.74 -24.68
C VAL A 70 -22.27 -14.40 -25.92
N ALA A 71 -23.40 -13.89 -26.43
CA ALA A 71 -24.03 -14.37 -27.65
C ALA A 71 -23.43 -13.76 -28.94
N GLU A 72 -22.49 -12.82 -28.82
CA GLU A 72 -21.91 -12.09 -29.96
C GLU A 72 -20.87 -12.92 -30.72
N THR A 73 -20.08 -13.76 -30.06
CA THR A 73 -18.98 -14.51 -30.70
C THR A 73 -19.01 -15.99 -30.34
N SER A 74 -18.74 -16.30 -29.08
CA SER A 74 -18.41 -17.64 -28.57
C SER A 74 -19.58 -18.62 -28.56
N LEU A 75 -20.79 -18.13 -28.78
CA LEU A 75 -22.01 -18.91 -28.67
C LEU A 75 -22.92 -18.71 -29.87
N THR A 76 -23.53 -19.80 -30.33
CA THR A 76 -24.55 -19.77 -31.38
C THR A 76 -25.86 -20.28 -30.80
N VAL A 77 -26.77 -19.36 -30.51
CA VAL A 77 -28.14 -19.73 -30.14
C VAL A 77 -28.85 -20.17 -31.44
N PRO A 78 -29.37 -21.41 -31.52
CA PRO A 78 -30.07 -21.87 -32.71
C PRO A 78 -31.41 -21.14 -32.87
N GLY A 79 -31.94 -21.06 -34.09
CA GLY A 79 -33.31 -20.58 -34.35
C GLY A 79 -33.51 -19.06 -34.28
N ILE A 80 -32.45 -18.27 -34.02
CA ILE A 80 -32.54 -16.81 -34.02
C ILE A 80 -32.86 -16.29 -35.42
N LYS A 81 -34.02 -15.63 -35.55
CA LYS A 81 -34.48 -14.96 -36.76
C LYS A 81 -34.47 -13.44 -36.62
N TYR A 82 -34.49 -12.96 -35.38
CA TYR A 82 -34.58 -11.54 -35.07
C TYR A 82 -33.53 -11.14 -34.06
N VAL A 83 -32.88 -10.00 -34.29
CA VAL A 83 -31.94 -9.41 -33.34
C VAL A 83 -32.43 -8.03 -32.96
N ILE A 84 -32.37 -7.70 -31.67
CA ILE A 84 -32.56 -6.35 -31.16
C ILE A 84 -31.27 -5.94 -30.46
N ASP A 85 -30.62 -4.89 -30.93
CA ASP A 85 -29.36 -4.41 -30.40
C ASP A 85 -29.53 -3.06 -29.70
N THR A 86 -29.32 -3.04 -28.38
CA THR A 86 -29.30 -1.80 -27.58
C THR A 86 -28.09 -0.91 -27.87
N GLY A 87 -27.08 -1.44 -28.56
CA GLY A 87 -25.93 -0.65 -29.03
C GLY A 87 -24.88 -0.36 -27.96
N THR A 88 -24.97 -0.97 -26.78
CA THR A 88 -23.96 -0.82 -25.71
C THR A 88 -23.45 -2.16 -25.19
N ALA A 89 -22.28 -2.12 -24.56
CA ALA A 89 -21.66 -3.27 -23.90
C ALA A 89 -20.80 -2.83 -22.72
N ARG A 90 -20.58 -3.71 -21.74
CA ARG A 90 -19.52 -3.53 -20.74
C ARG A 90 -18.18 -3.97 -21.32
N ILE A 91 -17.24 -3.04 -21.43
CA ILE A 91 -15.91 -3.30 -21.97
C ILE A 91 -14.90 -3.21 -20.83
N SER A 92 -14.06 -4.24 -20.68
CA SER A 92 -13.00 -4.23 -19.67
C SER A 92 -11.90 -3.24 -20.07
N ARG A 93 -11.64 -2.27 -19.19
CA ARG A 93 -10.61 -1.23 -19.34
C ARG A 93 -9.70 -1.21 -18.11
N TYR A 94 -8.39 -1.23 -18.35
CA TYR A 94 -7.40 -1.05 -17.29
C TYR A 94 -7.08 0.44 -17.07
N SER A 95 -7.19 0.91 -15.82
CA SER A 95 -6.77 2.26 -15.44
C SER A 95 -5.31 2.26 -15.00
N ALA A 96 -4.43 2.75 -15.85
CA ALA A 96 -3.00 2.98 -15.56
C ALA A 96 -2.76 3.74 -14.25
N ARG A 97 -3.55 4.79 -14.00
CA ARG A 97 -3.39 5.69 -12.84
C ARG A 97 -3.66 5.00 -11.51
N THR A 98 -4.78 4.27 -11.43
CA THR A 98 -5.23 3.62 -10.19
C THR A 98 -4.78 2.16 -10.10
N LYS A 99 -4.28 1.59 -11.22
CA LYS A 99 -3.98 0.16 -11.40
C LYS A 99 -5.19 -0.78 -11.19
N VAL A 100 -6.39 -0.28 -11.48
CA VAL A 100 -7.68 -0.94 -11.25
C VAL A 100 -8.33 -1.32 -12.56
N GLN A 101 -9.04 -2.45 -12.58
CA GLN A 101 -9.88 -2.85 -13.70
C GLN A 101 -11.28 -2.23 -13.58
N ARG A 102 -11.71 -1.61 -14.68
CA ARG A 102 -13.00 -0.93 -14.81
C ARG A 102 -13.86 -1.66 -15.82
N LEU A 103 -15.17 -1.62 -15.61
CA LEU A 103 -16.17 -2.19 -16.52
C LEU A 103 -17.21 -1.12 -16.93
N PRO A 104 -16.78 -0.02 -17.58
CA PRO A 104 -17.70 0.99 -18.08
C PRO A 104 -18.65 0.40 -19.13
N ILE A 105 -19.84 1.00 -19.21
CA ILE A 105 -20.76 0.78 -20.32
C ILE A 105 -20.35 1.74 -21.43
N GLU A 106 -20.01 1.21 -22.60
CA GLU A 106 -19.58 1.97 -23.77
C GLU A 106 -20.48 1.65 -24.97
N ARG A 107 -20.49 2.55 -25.96
CA ARG A 107 -21.10 2.27 -27.28
C ARG A 107 -20.26 1.20 -27.99
N ILE A 108 -20.92 0.21 -28.59
CA ILE A 108 -20.23 -0.82 -29.38
C ILE A 108 -19.72 -0.26 -30.71
N SER A 109 -18.71 -0.92 -31.28
CA SER A 109 -18.14 -0.57 -32.58
C SER A 109 -19.03 -0.95 -33.77
N GLN A 110 -18.64 -0.41 -34.92
CA GLN A 110 -18.95 -0.78 -36.29
C GLN A 110 -19.18 -2.29 -36.45
N ALA A 111 -18.06 -2.98 -36.28
CA ALA A 111 -17.89 -4.40 -36.41
C ALA A 111 -18.72 -5.20 -35.40
N SER A 112 -18.77 -4.79 -34.12
CA SER A 112 -19.60 -5.49 -33.12
C SER A 112 -21.09 -5.39 -33.45
N ALA A 113 -21.60 -4.21 -33.83
CA ALA A 113 -22.98 -4.04 -34.26
C ALA A 113 -23.30 -4.92 -35.49
N ASN A 114 -22.39 -5.00 -36.45
CA ASN A 114 -22.53 -5.86 -37.62
C ASN A 114 -22.49 -7.36 -37.23
N GLN A 115 -21.63 -7.79 -36.31
CA GLN A 115 -21.59 -9.17 -35.82
C GLN A 115 -22.86 -9.56 -35.06
N ARG A 116 -23.44 -8.65 -34.27
CA ARG A 116 -24.73 -8.83 -33.60
C ARG A 116 -25.85 -9.00 -34.63
N SER A 117 -25.92 -8.11 -35.62
CA SER A 117 -26.85 -8.23 -36.74
C SER A 117 -26.68 -9.57 -37.48
N GLY A 118 -25.45 -10.05 -37.68
CA GLY A 118 -25.19 -11.34 -38.30
C GLY A 118 -25.74 -12.56 -37.55
N ARG A 119 -26.19 -12.42 -36.29
CA ARG A 119 -26.76 -13.53 -35.52
C ARG A 119 -28.13 -13.98 -36.03
N CYS A 120 -28.91 -13.09 -36.67
CA CYS A 120 -30.20 -13.47 -37.24
C CYS A 120 -30.13 -14.03 -38.68
N GLY A 121 -28.98 -13.92 -39.36
CA GLY A 121 -28.81 -14.31 -40.77
C GLY A 121 -28.17 -15.69 -40.99
N ARG A 122 -28.18 -16.58 -39.99
CA ARG A 122 -27.44 -17.85 -40.04
C ARG A 122 -28.22 -19.03 -40.64
N VAL A 123 -29.54 -19.06 -40.43
CA VAL A 123 -30.40 -20.19 -40.82
C VAL A 123 -31.39 -19.77 -41.91
N SER A 124 -31.81 -18.51 -41.89
CA SER A 124 -32.68 -17.90 -42.89
C SER A 124 -32.42 -16.40 -42.94
N ASP A 125 -33.07 -15.70 -43.87
CA ASP A 125 -33.19 -14.26 -43.80
C ASP A 125 -33.83 -13.85 -42.46
N GLY A 126 -33.24 -12.82 -41.85
CA GLY A 126 -33.60 -12.34 -40.53
C GLY A 126 -33.50 -10.82 -40.45
N ILE A 127 -34.11 -10.24 -39.42
CA ILE A 127 -34.17 -8.79 -39.23
C ILE A 127 -33.39 -8.39 -37.98
N ALA A 128 -32.45 -7.45 -38.15
CA ALA A 128 -31.74 -6.83 -37.05
C ALA A 128 -32.28 -5.41 -36.82
N ILE A 129 -32.77 -5.14 -35.61
CA ILE A 129 -33.28 -3.85 -35.17
C ILE A 129 -32.25 -3.21 -34.25
N ARG A 130 -31.70 -2.07 -34.64
CA ARG A 130 -30.79 -1.29 -33.80
C ARG A 130 -31.58 -0.20 -33.08
N LEU A 131 -31.44 -0.10 -31.76
CA LEU A 131 -32.16 0.89 -30.94
C LEU A 131 -31.43 2.24 -30.87
N TYR A 132 -30.79 2.62 -31.97
CA TYR A 132 -30.00 3.85 -32.12
C TYR A 132 -30.08 4.30 -33.59
N SER A 133 -29.89 5.59 -33.84
CA SER A 133 -30.01 6.16 -35.19
C SER A 133 -28.88 5.68 -36.12
N GLU A 134 -29.14 5.76 -37.42
CA GLU A 134 -28.11 5.49 -38.43
C GLU A 134 -26.93 6.47 -38.31
N GLU A 135 -27.18 7.72 -37.95
CA GLU A 135 -26.14 8.72 -37.66
C GLU A 135 -25.25 8.30 -36.47
N ASP A 136 -25.86 7.83 -35.37
CA ASP A 136 -25.07 7.30 -34.24
C ASP A 136 -24.28 6.05 -34.66
N PHE A 137 -24.83 5.17 -35.50
CA PHE A 137 -24.08 4.04 -36.06
C PHE A 137 -22.87 4.51 -36.87
N ALA A 138 -23.05 5.43 -37.82
CA ALA A 138 -22.00 5.93 -38.69
C ALA A 138 -20.89 6.68 -37.92
N SER A 139 -21.22 7.32 -36.80
CA SER A 139 -20.26 8.05 -35.96
C SER A 139 -19.41 7.17 -35.02
N ARG A 140 -19.73 5.88 -34.86
CA ARG A 140 -18.98 4.95 -33.99
C ARG A 140 -17.67 4.53 -34.63
N SER A 141 -16.72 4.11 -33.79
CA SER A 141 -15.47 3.51 -34.27
C SER A 141 -15.75 2.25 -35.08
N GLU A 142 -15.03 2.06 -36.19
CA GLU A 142 -15.21 0.89 -37.05
C GLU A 142 -14.92 -0.42 -36.30
N PHE A 143 -13.86 -0.43 -35.50
CA PHE A 143 -13.43 -1.58 -34.71
C PHE A 143 -13.41 -1.27 -33.22
N THR A 144 -13.53 -2.32 -32.42
CA THR A 144 -13.30 -2.26 -30.97
C THR A 144 -11.79 -2.29 -30.71
N ASP A 145 -11.31 -1.49 -29.75
CA ASP A 145 -9.88 -1.46 -29.40
C ASP A 145 -9.36 -2.87 -29.05
N PRO A 146 -8.22 -3.29 -29.63
CA PRO A 146 -7.60 -4.57 -29.31
C PRO A 146 -7.26 -4.69 -27.83
N GLU A 147 -7.27 -5.92 -27.32
CA GLU A 147 -7.07 -6.20 -25.90
C GLU A 147 -5.74 -5.66 -25.36
N ILE A 148 -4.67 -5.72 -26.15
CA ILE A 148 -3.34 -5.20 -25.81
C ILE A 148 -3.34 -3.70 -25.47
N LEU A 149 -4.32 -2.92 -25.94
CA LEU A 149 -4.45 -1.49 -25.66
C LEU A 149 -5.25 -1.20 -24.38
N ARG A 150 -5.92 -2.21 -23.81
CA ARG A 150 -6.90 -2.03 -22.72
C ARG A 150 -6.67 -2.94 -21.51
N THR A 151 -5.59 -3.72 -21.48
CA THR A 151 -5.20 -4.60 -20.36
C THR A 151 -3.80 -4.27 -19.83
N ASN A 152 -3.46 -4.86 -18.68
CA ASN A 152 -2.13 -4.75 -18.11
C ASN A 152 -1.15 -5.67 -18.84
N LEU A 153 0.00 -5.14 -19.26
CA LEU A 153 0.98 -5.84 -20.07
C LEU A 153 2.01 -6.65 -19.26
N ALA A 154 2.00 -6.61 -17.93
CA ALA A 154 3.03 -7.25 -17.11
C ALA A 154 3.27 -8.73 -17.44
N ALA A 155 2.20 -9.50 -17.70
CA ALA A 155 2.30 -10.91 -18.09
C ALA A 155 3.03 -11.07 -19.44
N VAL A 156 2.63 -10.29 -20.44
CA VAL A 156 3.22 -10.29 -21.78
C VAL A 156 4.69 -9.88 -21.71
N ILE A 157 5.01 -8.81 -21.00
CA ILE A 157 6.38 -8.32 -20.81
C ILE A 157 7.27 -9.38 -20.17
N LEU A 158 6.80 -10.01 -19.09
CA LEU A 158 7.52 -11.07 -18.40
C LEU A 158 7.84 -12.23 -19.35
N GLN A 159 6.86 -12.71 -20.11
CA GLN A 159 7.01 -13.81 -21.04
C GLN A 159 7.94 -13.47 -22.21
N MET A 160 7.80 -12.28 -22.81
CA MET A 160 8.68 -11.85 -23.90
C MET A 160 10.14 -11.78 -23.47
N ILE A 161 10.43 -11.31 -22.24
CA ILE A 161 11.80 -11.29 -21.71
C ILE A 161 12.28 -12.71 -21.39
N ALA A 162 11.44 -13.55 -20.78
CA ALA A 162 11.80 -14.90 -20.40
C ALA A 162 12.12 -15.81 -21.60
N ILE A 163 11.37 -15.68 -22.69
CA ILE A 163 11.60 -16.41 -23.95
C ILE A 163 12.81 -15.83 -24.70
N GLY A 164 13.22 -14.59 -24.40
CA GLY A 164 14.34 -13.91 -25.06
C GLY A 164 13.97 -13.20 -26.37
N VAL A 165 12.67 -12.98 -26.62
CA VAL A 165 12.18 -12.16 -27.74
C VAL A 165 12.63 -10.71 -27.58
N VAL A 166 12.65 -10.23 -26.33
CA VAL A 166 13.18 -8.93 -25.94
C VAL A 166 14.22 -9.12 -24.83
N ARG A 167 15.28 -8.31 -24.82
CA ARG A 167 16.32 -8.42 -23.79
C ARG A 167 15.97 -7.59 -22.57
N GLU A 168 15.40 -6.40 -22.82
CA GLU A 168 14.94 -5.49 -21.79
C GLU A 168 13.60 -4.87 -22.18
N PRO A 169 12.84 -4.29 -21.21
CA PRO A 169 11.53 -3.73 -21.53
C PRO A 169 11.54 -2.62 -22.58
N GLY A 170 12.66 -1.91 -22.74
CA GLY A 170 12.82 -0.89 -23.78
C GLY A 170 12.73 -1.44 -25.21
N ASP A 171 13.04 -2.72 -25.40
CA ASP A 171 12.98 -3.38 -26.72
C ASP A 171 11.54 -3.65 -27.17
N ILE A 172 10.57 -3.67 -26.26
CA ILE A 172 9.16 -3.96 -26.58
C ILE A 172 8.61 -2.95 -27.59
N ALA A 173 9.01 -1.69 -27.50
CA ALA A 173 8.57 -0.66 -28.44
C ALA A 173 9.02 -0.93 -29.89
N ARG A 174 10.01 -1.81 -30.09
CA ARG A 174 10.51 -2.21 -31.41
C ARG A 174 9.89 -3.51 -31.91
N PHE A 175 9.14 -4.22 -31.06
CA PHE A 175 8.47 -5.45 -31.47
C PHE A 175 7.34 -5.12 -32.46
N PRO A 176 7.20 -5.87 -33.56
CA PRO A 176 6.27 -5.55 -34.65
C PRO A 176 4.82 -5.97 -34.31
N PHE A 177 4.19 -5.28 -33.35
CA PHE A 177 2.76 -5.47 -33.04
C PHE A 177 1.87 -4.99 -34.20
N VAL A 178 0.75 -5.68 -34.45
CA VAL A 178 -0.30 -5.21 -35.38
C VAL A 178 -0.81 -3.83 -34.95
N GLN A 179 -1.06 -3.66 -33.65
CA GLN A 179 -1.28 -2.36 -33.02
C GLN A 179 -0.41 -2.28 -31.76
N PRO A 180 0.61 -1.41 -31.74
CA PRO A 180 1.54 -1.34 -30.62
C PRO A 180 0.88 -0.74 -29.37
N PRO A 181 1.18 -1.26 -28.17
CA PRO A 181 0.72 -0.65 -26.94
C PRO A 181 1.38 0.71 -26.71
N ALA A 182 0.65 1.62 -26.05
CA ALA A 182 1.21 2.90 -25.67
C ALA A 182 2.39 2.74 -24.69
N SER A 183 3.40 3.60 -24.80
CA SER A 183 4.60 3.56 -23.93
C SER A 183 4.26 3.62 -22.43
N ARG A 184 3.16 4.29 -22.08
CA ARG A 184 2.65 4.34 -20.70
C ARG A 184 2.22 2.97 -20.19
N ALA A 185 1.50 2.19 -21.01
CA ALA A 185 1.07 0.84 -20.64
C ALA A 185 2.26 -0.12 -20.47
N ILE A 186 3.29 0.02 -21.32
CA ILE A 186 4.56 -0.70 -21.17
C ILE A 186 5.20 -0.35 -19.84
N ASN A 187 5.40 0.94 -19.55
CA ASN A 187 6.01 1.41 -18.30
C ASN A 187 5.24 0.94 -17.06
N ASP A 188 3.90 0.93 -17.10
CA ASP A 188 3.08 0.46 -15.99
C ASP A 188 3.24 -1.05 -15.75
N GLY A 189 3.30 -1.85 -16.82
CA GLY A 189 3.61 -3.28 -16.73
C GLY A 189 5.00 -3.54 -16.16
N VAL A 190 6.02 -2.78 -16.58
CA VAL A 190 7.38 -2.85 -16.03
C VAL A 190 7.40 -2.47 -14.56
N ASN A 191 6.70 -1.41 -14.18
CA ASN A 191 6.60 -0.98 -12.79
C ASN A 191 5.95 -2.08 -11.94
N LEU A 192 4.87 -2.73 -12.41
CA LEU A 192 4.30 -3.87 -11.69
C LEU A 192 5.32 -5.01 -11.54
N LEU A 193 6.06 -5.35 -12.58
CA LEU A 193 7.09 -6.39 -12.47
C LEU A 193 8.22 -6.01 -11.49
N ARG A 194 8.59 -4.73 -11.39
CA ARG A 194 9.51 -4.24 -10.35
C ARG A 194 8.89 -4.34 -8.95
N GLU A 195 7.62 -3.97 -8.81
CA GLU A 195 6.86 -4.07 -7.55
C GLU A 195 6.86 -5.53 -7.04
N LEU A 196 6.63 -6.49 -7.94
CA LEU A 196 6.66 -7.93 -7.65
C LEU A 196 8.08 -8.49 -7.45
N GLY A 197 9.13 -7.69 -7.66
CA GLY A 197 10.52 -8.13 -7.59
C GLY A 197 10.94 -9.04 -8.75
N ALA A 198 10.20 -9.05 -9.86
CA ALA A 198 10.49 -9.84 -11.06
C ALA A 198 11.59 -9.20 -11.92
N LEU A 199 11.71 -7.86 -11.88
CA LEU A 199 12.73 -7.10 -12.59
C LEU A 199 13.64 -6.36 -11.60
N SER A 200 14.93 -6.33 -11.90
CA SER A 200 15.93 -5.51 -11.19
C SER A 200 16.55 -4.50 -12.15
N GLU A 201 16.66 -3.26 -11.69
CA GLU A 201 17.45 -2.24 -12.38
C GLU A 201 18.90 -2.30 -11.92
N LYS A 202 19.80 -2.47 -12.89
CA LYS A 202 21.23 -2.23 -12.66
C LYS A 202 21.55 -0.82 -13.13
N PRO A 203 21.95 0.11 -12.25
CA PRO A 203 22.29 1.47 -12.65
C PRO A 203 23.42 1.45 -13.68
N ALA A 204 23.41 2.45 -14.56
CA ALA A 204 24.49 2.71 -15.50
C ALA A 204 25.84 2.73 -14.76
N ARG A 205 26.78 1.88 -15.17
CA ARG A 205 28.16 1.89 -14.66
C ARG A 205 29.09 2.28 -15.79
N THR A 206 30.02 3.17 -15.49
CA THR A 206 31.24 3.32 -16.27
C THR A 206 32.15 2.16 -15.92
N ASP A 207 32.53 1.36 -16.93
CA ASP A 207 33.55 0.34 -16.71
C ASP A 207 34.93 0.99 -16.52
N LYS A 208 35.92 0.21 -16.07
CA LYS A 208 37.30 0.68 -15.89
C LYS A 208 37.98 1.15 -17.20
N ARG A 209 37.34 0.94 -18.35
CA ARG A 209 37.79 1.34 -19.69
C ARG A 209 37.07 2.59 -20.21
N GLY A 210 36.28 3.27 -19.36
CA GLY A 210 35.56 4.50 -19.71
C GLY A 210 34.29 4.26 -20.53
N LYS A 211 33.83 3.01 -20.69
CA LYS A 211 32.62 2.69 -21.45
C LYS A 211 31.39 2.88 -20.57
N HIS A 212 30.52 3.80 -20.97
CA HIS A 212 29.23 4.02 -20.32
C HIS A 212 28.25 2.88 -20.66
N HIS A 213 27.95 2.03 -19.69
CA HIS A 213 26.83 1.10 -19.82
C HIS A 213 25.52 1.80 -19.50
N ARG A 214 24.50 1.61 -20.34
CA ARG A 214 23.13 2.05 -20.04
C ARG A 214 22.56 1.26 -18.85
N THR A 215 21.63 1.87 -18.14
CA THR A 215 20.81 1.17 -17.13
C THR A 215 20.09 0.01 -17.81
N THR A 216 20.29 -1.20 -17.29
CA THR A 216 19.66 -2.42 -17.83
C THR A 216 18.64 -2.96 -16.83
N SER A 217 17.50 -3.41 -17.34
CA SER A 217 16.46 -4.07 -16.54
C SER A 217 16.42 -5.54 -16.92
N THR A 218 16.72 -6.42 -15.96
CA THR A 218 16.86 -7.87 -16.21
C THR A 218 15.99 -8.67 -15.25
N LEU A 219 15.59 -9.88 -15.67
CA LEU A 219 14.83 -10.79 -14.82
C LEU A 219 15.67 -11.23 -13.61
N THR A 220 15.06 -11.08 -12.43
CA THR A 220 15.59 -11.63 -11.18
C THR A 220 15.39 -13.15 -11.13
N ALA A 221 15.92 -13.80 -10.09
CA ALA A 221 15.60 -15.21 -9.83
C ALA A 221 14.09 -15.40 -9.61
N THR A 222 13.44 -14.49 -8.87
CA THR A 222 11.99 -14.47 -8.70
C THR A 222 11.28 -14.30 -10.06
N GLY A 223 11.72 -13.37 -10.90
CA GLY A 223 11.12 -13.16 -12.24
C GLY A 223 11.23 -14.38 -13.14
N ARG A 224 12.37 -15.07 -13.14
CA ARG A 224 12.54 -16.34 -13.87
C ARG A 224 11.62 -17.44 -13.35
N ALA A 225 11.48 -17.58 -12.03
CA ALA A 225 10.53 -18.52 -11.44
C ALA A 225 9.08 -18.15 -11.79
N MET A 226 8.73 -16.86 -11.82
CA MET A 226 7.38 -16.40 -12.20
C MET A 226 7.04 -16.75 -13.64
N SER A 227 8.01 -16.65 -14.57
CA SER A 227 7.76 -16.95 -15.98
C SER A 227 7.44 -18.42 -16.27
N ALA A 228 7.70 -19.33 -15.33
CA ALA A 228 7.32 -20.73 -15.46
C ALA A 228 5.79 -20.95 -15.36
N PHE A 229 5.05 -19.97 -14.86
CA PHE A 229 3.60 -20.04 -14.71
C PHE A 229 2.89 -19.19 -15.78
N PRO A 230 1.95 -19.74 -16.56
CA PRO A 230 1.15 -19.02 -17.55
C PRO A 230 -0.08 -18.36 -16.91
N VAL A 231 0.12 -17.66 -15.80
CA VAL A 231 -0.94 -16.95 -15.07
C VAL A 231 -0.56 -15.48 -14.86
N ASP A 232 -1.47 -14.69 -14.29
CA ASP A 232 -1.16 -13.32 -13.91
C ASP A 232 0.11 -13.27 -13.02
N PRO A 233 1.08 -12.36 -13.30
CA PRO A 233 2.32 -12.26 -12.53
C PRO A 233 2.13 -12.12 -11.01
N ARG A 234 1.01 -11.54 -10.56
CA ARG A 234 0.70 -11.45 -9.12
C ARG A 234 0.45 -12.84 -8.55
N LEU A 235 -0.34 -13.67 -9.23
CA LEU A 235 -0.61 -15.06 -8.81
C LEU A 235 0.68 -15.88 -8.78
N ALA A 236 1.51 -15.76 -9.82
CA ALA A 236 2.82 -16.41 -9.86
C ALA A 236 3.71 -15.97 -8.68
N ARG A 237 3.73 -14.67 -8.38
CA ARG A 237 4.50 -14.11 -7.26
C ARG A 237 4.03 -14.64 -5.90
N MET A 238 2.71 -14.78 -5.71
CA MET A 238 2.10 -15.34 -4.50
C MET A 238 2.50 -16.81 -4.30
N ILE A 239 2.47 -17.63 -5.36
CA ILE A 239 2.90 -19.04 -5.30
C ILE A 239 4.37 -19.15 -4.90
N ILE A 240 5.23 -18.31 -5.47
CA ILE A 240 6.67 -18.31 -5.15
C ILE A 240 6.91 -17.88 -3.70
N GLU A 241 6.15 -16.89 -3.20
CA GLU A 241 6.24 -16.53 -1.77
C GLU A 241 5.76 -17.66 -0.88
N GLY A 242 4.64 -18.29 -1.25
CA GLY A 242 4.12 -19.44 -0.52
C GLY A 242 5.12 -20.58 -0.41
N SER A 243 5.96 -20.78 -1.43
CA SER A 243 7.05 -21.76 -1.36
C SER A 243 8.13 -21.42 -0.34
N ARG A 244 8.35 -20.14 -0.03
CA ARG A 244 9.33 -19.70 0.98
C ARG A 244 8.76 -19.76 2.40
N ARG A 245 7.43 -19.77 2.51
CA ARG A 245 6.65 -19.75 3.76
C ARG A 245 5.93 -21.06 4.01
N ASP A 246 6.36 -22.11 3.32
CA ASP A 246 5.81 -23.47 3.39
C ASP A 246 4.30 -23.60 3.11
N CYS A 247 3.65 -22.62 2.45
CA CYS A 247 2.23 -22.64 2.08
C CYS A 247 1.98 -22.62 0.55
N ALA A 248 2.94 -23.12 -0.24
CA ALA A 248 2.83 -23.15 -1.71
C ALA A 248 1.59 -23.91 -2.21
N LYS A 249 1.19 -25.00 -1.54
CA LYS A 249 0.03 -25.79 -1.97
C LYS A 249 -1.26 -24.98 -1.83
N GLU A 250 -1.44 -24.34 -0.68
CA GLU A 250 -2.56 -23.43 -0.41
C GLU A 250 -2.58 -22.28 -1.41
N MET A 251 -1.40 -21.74 -1.76
CA MET A 251 -1.29 -20.70 -2.79
C MET A 251 -1.63 -21.16 -4.20
N MET A 252 -1.29 -22.38 -4.59
CA MET A 252 -1.71 -22.94 -5.87
C MET A 252 -3.23 -23.16 -5.91
N VAL A 253 -3.84 -23.63 -4.81
CA VAL A 253 -5.30 -23.76 -4.70
C VAL A 253 -5.97 -22.41 -4.86
N LEU A 254 -5.49 -21.38 -4.16
CA LEU A 254 -6.05 -20.03 -4.24
C LEU A 254 -5.81 -19.38 -5.61
N ALA A 255 -4.63 -19.52 -6.20
CA ALA A 255 -4.36 -19.00 -7.54
C ALA A 255 -5.29 -19.61 -8.59
N ALA A 256 -5.56 -20.92 -8.51
CA ALA A 256 -6.53 -21.57 -9.37
C ALA A 256 -7.95 -21.06 -9.10
N ALA A 257 -8.35 -20.90 -7.84
CA ALA A 257 -9.68 -20.41 -7.44
C ALA A 257 -9.95 -19.00 -7.98
N LEU A 258 -8.95 -18.12 -7.92
CA LEU A 258 -9.04 -16.74 -8.39
C LEU A 258 -9.07 -16.61 -9.92
N THR A 259 -8.70 -17.66 -10.65
CA THR A 259 -8.68 -17.67 -12.12
C THR A 259 -10.00 -18.16 -12.71
N ILE A 260 -10.76 -18.95 -11.96
CA ILE A 260 -12.04 -19.51 -12.39
C ILE A 260 -13.21 -18.68 -11.85
N GLN A 261 -14.40 -18.97 -12.38
CA GLN A 261 -15.63 -18.51 -11.76
C GLN A 261 -15.88 -19.24 -10.44
N ASP A 262 -16.42 -18.54 -9.43
CA ASP A 262 -16.75 -19.14 -8.13
C ASP A 262 -17.61 -20.41 -8.32
N PRO A 263 -17.18 -21.56 -7.77
CA PRO A 263 -17.94 -22.81 -7.84
C PRO A 263 -19.29 -22.74 -7.09
N ARG A 264 -19.45 -21.83 -6.13
CA ARG A 264 -20.68 -21.65 -5.37
C ARG A 264 -21.72 -20.92 -6.22
N GLU A 265 -22.88 -21.54 -6.39
CA GLU A 265 -24.01 -20.97 -7.10
C GLU A 265 -24.99 -20.34 -6.12
N ARG A 266 -25.55 -19.18 -6.46
CA ARG A 266 -26.56 -18.50 -5.64
C ARG A 266 -27.75 -18.12 -6.54
N PRO A 267 -28.59 -19.11 -6.93
CA PRO A 267 -29.75 -18.85 -7.77
C PRO A 267 -30.68 -17.83 -7.11
N ALA A 268 -31.28 -16.93 -7.87
CA ALA A 268 -32.05 -15.82 -7.32
C ALA A 268 -33.27 -16.29 -6.49
N GLU A 269 -33.94 -17.35 -6.95
CA GLU A 269 -35.16 -17.89 -6.33
C GLU A 269 -34.91 -18.52 -4.96
N VAL A 270 -33.76 -19.18 -4.78
CA VAL A 270 -33.40 -19.96 -3.58
C VAL A 270 -32.13 -19.44 -2.91
N ARG A 271 -31.88 -18.13 -3.07
CA ARG A 271 -30.65 -17.48 -2.58
C ARG A 271 -30.43 -17.66 -1.09
N GLY A 272 -31.49 -17.55 -0.27
CA GLY A 272 -31.39 -17.70 1.19
C GLY A 272 -30.85 -19.07 1.60
N THR A 273 -31.40 -20.13 1.02
CA THR A 273 -30.97 -21.52 1.28
C THR A 273 -29.55 -21.79 0.80
N ALA A 274 -29.17 -21.26 -0.37
CA ALA A 274 -27.79 -21.36 -0.86
C ALA A 274 -26.82 -20.63 0.10
N ASP A 275 -27.17 -19.43 0.55
CA ASP A 275 -26.38 -18.63 1.48
C ASP A 275 -26.22 -19.35 2.84
N GLU A 276 -27.27 -19.97 3.37
CA GLU A 276 -27.23 -20.79 4.60
C GLU A 276 -26.31 -22.01 4.45
N MET A 277 -26.39 -22.74 3.35
CA MET A 277 -25.52 -23.89 3.08
C MET A 277 -24.05 -23.49 2.93
N HIS A 278 -23.79 -22.34 2.29
CA HIS A 278 -22.43 -21.85 2.05
C HIS A 278 -21.85 -21.14 3.27
N ALA A 279 -22.67 -20.79 4.27
CA ALA A 279 -22.22 -20.15 5.50
C ALA A 279 -21.15 -20.98 6.25
N ARG A 280 -21.21 -22.32 6.16
CA ARG A 280 -20.19 -23.23 6.73
C ARG A 280 -18.77 -23.04 6.18
N PHE A 281 -18.64 -22.41 5.01
CA PHE A 281 -17.35 -22.08 4.40
C PHE A 281 -16.95 -20.63 4.66
N THR A 282 -17.80 -19.82 5.29
CA THR A 282 -17.49 -18.41 5.52
C THR A 282 -16.50 -18.29 6.66
N ASP A 283 -15.40 -17.61 6.40
CA ASP A 283 -14.48 -17.14 7.43
C ASP A 283 -14.63 -15.61 7.58
N ASP A 284 -14.71 -15.16 8.82
CA ASP A 284 -14.95 -13.74 9.13
C ASP A 284 -13.68 -12.90 9.04
N LYS A 285 -12.51 -13.53 8.95
CA LYS A 285 -11.22 -12.89 8.73
C LYS A 285 -10.76 -12.92 7.28
N SER A 286 -11.16 -13.92 6.49
CA SER A 286 -10.65 -14.10 5.13
C SER A 286 -11.59 -14.84 4.17
N ASP A 287 -12.00 -14.15 3.11
CA ASP A 287 -12.67 -14.78 1.96
C ASP A 287 -11.74 -15.78 1.25
N PHE A 288 -10.40 -15.64 1.37
CA PHE A 288 -9.45 -16.62 0.84
C PHE A 288 -9.52 -17.92 1.64
N SER A 289 -9.55 -17.84 2.97
CA SER A 289 -9.79 -19.00 3.82
C SER A 289 -11.10 -19.67 3.47
N SER A 290 -12.13 -18.90 3.08
CA SER A 290 -13.40 -19.47 2.64
C SER A 290 -13.29 -20.38 1.41
N PHE A 291 -12.41 -20.06 0.46
CA PHE A 291 -12.09 -20.96 -0.66
C PHE A 291 -11.31 -22.20 -0.18
N LEU A 292 -10.35 -22.04 0.72
CA LEU A 292 -9.59 -23.17 1.26
C LEU A 292 -10.47 -24.16 2.04
N LEU A 293 -11.42 -23.65 2.83
CA LEU A 293 -12.41 -24.48 3.54
C LEU A 293 -13.32 -25.25 2.57
N LEU A 294 -13.78 -24.60 1.50
CA LEU A 294 -14.53 -25.27 0.45
C LEU A 294 -13.69 -26.37 -0.22
N TRP A 295 -12.42 -26.09 -0.52
CA TRP A 295 -11.50 -27.07 -1.10
C TRP A 295 -11.30 -28.29 -0.20
N GLN A 296 -11.06 -28.08 1.11
CA GLN A 296 -10.95 -29.16 2.09
C GLN A 296 -12.20 -30.02 2.12
N TYR A 297 -13.38 -29.40 2.27
CA TYR A 297 -14.67 -30.10 2.27
C TYR A 297 -14.87 -30.96 1.02
N ILE A 298 -14.56 -30.43 -0.17
CA ILE A 298 -14.70 -31.17 -1.41
C ILE A 298 -13.76 -32.38 -1.46
N ASN A 299 -12.51 -32.24 -0.98
CA ASN A 299 -11.57 -33.36 -0.95
C ASN A 299 -12.01 -34.46 0.03
N GLU A 300 -12.47 -34.09 1.23
CA GLU A 300 -13.02 -35.03 2.22
C GLU A 300 -14.19 -35.81 1.63
N ARG A 301 -15.16 -35.10 1.04
CA ARG A 301 -16.33 -35.73 0.40
C ARG A 301 -15.95 -36.60 -0.80
N GLN A 302 -14.90 -36.24 -1.53
CA GLN A 302 -14.43 -37.03 -2.68
C GLN A 302 -13.69 -38.31 -2.25
N ALA A 303 -13.11 -38.34 -1.05
CA ALA A 303 -12.55 -39.56 -0.46
C ALA A 303 -13.65 -40.53 0.02
N GLU A 304 -14.78 -40.01 0.49
CA GLU A 304 -15.91 -40.80 1.02
C GLU A 304 -16.91 -41.26 -0.05
N LEU A 305 -17.16 -40.43 -1.07
CA LEU A 305 -18.27 -40.62 -2.01
C LEU A 305 -17.79 -41.10 -3.39
N SER A 306 -18.61 -41.91 -4.04
CA SER A 306 -18.43 -42.18 -5.48
C SER A 306 -18.65 -40.90 -6.32
N SER A 307 -18.11 -40.87 -7.54
CA SER A 307 -18.26 -39.71 -8.45
C SER A 307 -19.71 -39.30 -8.70
N SER A 308 -20.64 -40.26 -8.80
CA SER A 308 -22.08 -39.99 -8.98
C SER A 308 -22.70 -39.38 -7.72
N GLN A 309 -22.37 -39.91 -6.54
CA GLN A 309 -22.83 -39.36 -5.26
C GLN A 309 -22.27 -37.95 -5.03
N LEU A 310 -21.00 -37.71 -5.36
CA LEU A 310 -20.36 -36.40 -5.25
C LEU A 310 -21.07 -35.37 -6.14
N ARG A 311 -21.36 -35.72 -7.40
CA ARG A 311 -22.11 -34.82 -8.32
C ARG A 311 -23.49 -34.47 -7.77
N LYS A 312 -24.22 -35.45 -7.23
CA LYS A 312 -25.53 -35.24 -6.60
C LYS A 312 -25.43 -34.35 -5.36
N MET A 313 -24.39 -34.53 -4.55
CA MET A 313 -24.09 -33.70 -3.38
C MET A 313 -23.83 -32.25 -3.80
N CYS A 314 -22.93 -32.04 -4.78
CA CYS A 314 -22.62 -30.70 -5.29
C CYS A 314 -23.90 -29.99 -5.77
N HIS A 315 -24.75 -30.67 -6.54
CA HIS A 315 -26.01 -30.09 -7.01
C HIS A 315 -26.95 -29.71 -5.85
N ARG A 316 -27.15 -30.60 -4.88
CA ARG A 316 -27.99 -30.34 -3.69
C ARG A 316 -27.49 -29.17 -2.85
N GLU A 317 -26.18 -28.95 -2.84
CA GLU A 317 -25.52 -27.95 -2.00
C GLU A 317 -25.15 -26.67 -2.78
N PHE A 318 -25.74 -26.48 -3.96
CA PHE A 318 -25.52 -25.31 -4.83
C PHE A 318 -24.04 -25.09 -5.16
N ILE A 319 -23.33 -26.17 -5.45
CA ILE A 319 -21.92 -26.17 -5.89
C ILE A 319 -21.87 -26.72 -7.32
N ASN A 320 -21.25 -25.97 -8.23
CA ASN A 320 -21.09 -26.38 -9.61
C ASN A 320 -19.96 -27.40 -9.74
N PHE A 321 -20.33 -28.66 -10.01
CA PHE A 321 -19.37 -29.77 -10.13
C PHE A 321 -18.33 -29.57 -11.24
N LEU A 322 -18.70 -28.94 -12.37
CA LEU A 322 -17.74 -28.70 -13.45
C LEU A 322 -16.69 -27.66 -13.07
N ARG A 323 -17.09 -26.59 -12.38
CA ARG A 323 -16.14 -25.58 -11.86
C ARG A 323 -15.22 -26.16 -10.79
N ILE A 324 -15.71 -27.09 -9.96
CA ILE A 324 -14.86 -27.85 -9.04
C ILE A 324 -13.80 -28.66 -9.80
N ARG A 325 -14.21 -29.35 -10.87
CA ARG A 325 -13.26 -30.11 -11.71
C ARG A 325 -12.24 -29.18 -12.36
N GLU A 326 -12.69 -28.08 -12.95
CA GLU A 326 -11.80 -27.05 -13.54
C GLU A 326 -10.80 -26.51 -12.50
N TRP A 327 -11.25 -26.24 -11.28
CA TRP A 327 -10.41 -25.82 -10.17
C TRP A 327 -9.31 -26.86 -9.86
N GLN A 328 -9.70 -28.13 -9.75
CA GLN A 328 -8.78 -29.24 -9.47
C GLN A 328 -7.78 -29.47 -10.62
N ASP A 329 -8.24 -29.35 -11.87
CA ASP A 329 -7.41 -29.50 -13.06
C ASP A 329 -6.38 -28.36 -13.16
N LEU A 330 -6.77 -27.11 -12.90
CA LEU A 330 -5.85 -25.96 -12.84
C LEU A 330 -4.86 -26.07 -11.69
N PHE A 331 -5.28 -26.51 -10.51
CA PHE A 331 -4.37 -26.79 -9.41
C PHE A 331 -3.31 -27.84 -9.80
N ALA A 332 -3.73 -28.92 -10.47
CA ALA A 332 -2.81 -29.96 -10.95
C ALA A 332 -1.81 -29.41 -11.99
N GLN A 333 -2.26 -28.54 -12.89
CA GLN A 333 -1.39 -27.85 -13.87
C GLN A 333 -0.39 -26.92 -13.19
N LEU A 334 -0.83 -26.08 -12.24
CA LEU A 334 0.04 -25.19 -11.47
C LEU A 334 1.10 -25.97 -10.68
N ARG A 335 0.72 -27.12 -10.12
CA ARG A 335 1.65 -28.00 -9.42
C ARG A 335 2.73 -28.55 -10.37
N GLU A 336 2.34 -28.98 -11.56
CA GLU A 336 3.29 -29.50 -12.55
C GLU A 336 4.27 -28.41 -12.99
N MET A 337 3.76 -27.21 -13.29
CA MET A 337 4.58 -26.05 -13.64
C MET A 337 5.50 -25.61 -12.50
N GLY A 338 5.01 -25.71 -11.25
CA GLY A 338 5.80 -25.43 -10.05
C GLY A 338 7.05 -26.28 -9.94
N ARG A 339 7.03 -27.54 -10.41
CA ARG A 339 8.21 -28.41 -10.43
C ARG A 339 9.33 -27.83 -11.28
N THR A 340 9.00 -27.24 -12.44
CA THR A 340 9.94 -26.54 -13.32
C THR A 340 10.55 -25.30 -12.65
N ALA A 341 9.79 -24.65 -11.77
CA ALA A 341 10.26 -23.52 -10.95
C ALA A 341 10.97 -23.96 -9.64
N ASN A 342 11.27 -25.26 -9.47
CA ASN A 342 11.82 -25.85 -8.26
C ASN A 342 10.95 -25.66 -6.99
N ILE A 343 9.63 -25.56 -7.18
CA ILE A 343 8.63 -25.53 -6.11
C ILE A 343 8.05 -26.94 -5.98
N ARG A 344 8.38 -27.61 -4.87
CA ARG A 344 7.92 -28.99 -4.60
C ARG A 344 6.80 -28.97 -3.56
N VAL A 345 5.63 -29.42 -3.97
CA VAL A 345 4.48 -29.65 -3.07
C VAL A 345 4.12 -31.15 -3.05
N SER A 346 3.56 -31.61 -1.94
CA SER A 346 3.17 -33.03 -1.81
C SER A 346 2.07 -33.44 -2.81
N ASN A 347 2.03 -34.73 -3.15
CA ASN A 347 1.11 -35.25 -4.16
C ASN A 347 -0.36 -35.29 -3.71
N GLY A 348 -0.63 -35.31 -2.40
CA GLY A 348 -1.99 -35.27 -1.83
C GLY A 348 -2.70 -33.93 -2.07
N ARG A 349 -4.01 -33.89 -1.84
CA ARG A 349 -4.82 -32.65 -1.99
C ARG A 349 -5.05 -31.91 -0.67
N ASP A 350 -4.66 -32.54 0.43
CA ASP A 350 -4.80 -31.99 1.78
C ASP A 350 -3.96 -30.73 1.93
N ILE A 351 -4.55 -29.75 2.59
CA ILE A 351 -4.00 -28.43 2.89
C ILE A 351 -4.25 -28.11 4.36
N ASP A 352 -3.40 -27.26 4.94
CA ASP A 352 -3.52 -26.79 6.31
C ASP A 352 -3.84 -25.28 6.31
N ALA A 353 -5.10 -24.96 6.01
CA ALA A 353 -5.55 -23.58 5.86
C ALA A 353 -5.50 -22.79 7.18
N SER A 354 -5.92 -23.42 8.29
CA SER A 354 -5.99 -22.78 9.61
C SER A 354 -4.63 -22.68 10.28
N GLY A 355 -3.78 -23.71 10.18
CA GLY A 355 -2.43 -23.70 10.77
C GLY A 355 -1.47 -22.72 10.09
N ARG A 356 -1.80 -22.26 8.87
CA ARG A 356 -0.92 -21.43 8.03
C ARG A 356 -1.53 -20.09 7.62
N GLU A 357 -2.61 -19.66 8.27
CA GLU A 357 -3.38 -18.46 7.88
C GLU A 357 -2.48 -17.21 7.69
N VAL A 358 -1.62 -16.92 8.66
CA VAL A 358 -0.69 -15.77 8.62
C VAL A 358 0.27 -15.87 7.43
N GLU A 359 0.87 -17.04 7.20
CA GLU A 359 1.82 -17.25 6.11
C GLU A 359 1.14 -17.20 4.73
N ILE A 360 -0.11 -17.65 4.64
CA ILE A 360 -0.96 -17.48 3.46
C ILE A 360 -1.20 -15.99 3.19
N HIS A 361 -1.61 -15.21 4.19
CA HIS A 361 -1.89 -13.78 4.01
C HIS A 361 -0.63 -12.98 3.66
N LYS A 362 0.51 -13.28 4.28
CA LYS A 362 1.82 -12.71 3.89
C LYS A 362 2.22 -13.09 2.46
N SER A 363 1.92 -14.31 2.04
CA SER A 363 2.15 -14.76 0.66
C SER A 363 1.26 -14.02 -0.34
N LEU A 364 -0.02 -13.83 -0.01
CA LEU A 364 -0.96 -13.02 -0.79
C LEU A 364 -0.47 -11.57 -0.94
N LEU A 365 0.01 -10.96 0.16
CA LEU A 365 0.56 -9.60 0.15
C LEU A 365 1.64 -9.42 -0.91
N SER A 366 2.50 -10.43 -1.13
CA SER A 366 3.61 -10.33 -2.10
C SER A 366 3.17 -10.04 -3.53
N GLY A 367 1.96 -10.48 -3.92
CA GLY A 367 1.36 -10.19 -5.22
C GLY A 367 0.38 -9.00 -5.20
N LEU A 368 -0.10 -8.60 -4.02
CA LEU A 368 -1.27 -7.73 -3.85
C LEU A 368 -0.99 -6.47 -3.00
N LEU A 369 0.28 -6.07 -2.81
CA LEU A 369 0.67 -4.84 -2.09
C LEU A 369 -0.05 -3.57 -2.59
N SER A 370 -0.47 -3.52 -3.84
CA SER A 370 -1.24 -2.39 -4.40
C SER A 370 -2.74 -2.44 -4.09
N HIS A 371 -3.25 -3.53 -3.53
CA HIS A 371 -4.65 -3.77 -3.21
C HIS A 371 -4.89 -3.86 -1.69
N VAL A 372 -4.00 -3.24 -0.90
CA VAL A 372 -4.20 -3.03 0.53
C VAL A 372 -4.96 -1.73 0.77
N GLY A 373 -5.74 -1.68 1.86
CA GLY A 373 -6.35 -0.45 2.33
C GLY A 373 -6.50 -0.38 3.83
N ALA A 374 -6.40 0.84 4.35
CA ALA A 374 -6.64 1.17 5.75
C ALA A 374 -8.03 1.80 5.89
N LYS A 375 -8.79 1.39 6.89
CA LYS A 375 -10.13 1.91 7.17
C LYS A 375 -10.06 3.41 7.45
N GLU A 376 -10.85 4.20 6.73
CA GLU A 376 -10.97 5.63 7.03
C GLU A 376 -11.83 5.83 8.28
N GLU A 377 -11.37 6.71 9.17
CA GLU A 377 -12.22 7.22 10.24
C GLU A 377 -13.36 8.03 9.62
N ARG A 378 -14.58 7.79 10.10
CA ARG A 378 -15.72 8.63 9.72
C ARG A 378 -15.76 9.82 10.66
N GLU A 379 -15.76 11.03 10.10
CA GLU A 379 -16.12 12.22 10.87
C GLU A 379 -17.49 12.00 11.50
N LYS A 380 -17.56 12.18 12.83
CA LYS A 380 -18.83 12.15 13.56
C LYS A 380 -19.58 13.45 13.26
N THR A 381 -20.35 13.49 12.19
CA THR A 381 -21.31 14.58 11.99
C THR A 381 -22.39 14.46 13.06
N TYR A 382 -22.52 15.48 13.91
CA TYR A 382 -23.51 15.50 15.00
C TYR A 382 -24.93 15.22 14.45
N GLY A 383 -25.56 14.15 14.94
CA GLY A 383 -26.98 13.86 14.75
C GLY A 383 -27.38 12.96 13.58
N LYS A 384 -26.46 12.48 12.72
CA LYS A 384 -26.81 11.52 11.65
C LYS A 384 -25.81 10.37 11.57
N ALA A 385 -26.29 9.14 11.75
CA ALA A 385 -25.48 7.95 11.49
C ALA A 385 -25.06 7.95 10.00
N PRO A 386 -23.75 7.83 9.70
CA PRO A 386 -23.28 7.84 8.32
C PRO A 386 -23.85 6.64 7.55
N ARG A 387 -24.62 6.93 6.49
CA ARG A 387 -25.26 5.92 5.63
C ARG A 387 -24.25 5.33 4.64
N GLY A 388 -24.31 4.02 4.43
CA GLY A 388 -23.48 3.30 3.45
C GLY A 388 -22.35 2.47 4.09
N PRO A 389 -21.60 1.71 3.27
CA PRO A 389 -20.54 0.81 3.73
C PRO A 389 -19.31 1.59 4.22
N ARG A 390 -18.48 0.99 5.08
CA ARG A 390 -17.22 1.59 5.52
C ARG A 390 -16.29 1.78 4.32
N GLU A 391 -15.57 2.90 4.33
CA GLU A 391 -14.63 3.27 3.27
C GLU A 391 -13.20 3.05 3.74
N TYR A 392 -12.36 2.65 2.80
CA TYR A 392 -10.96 2.32 3.00
C TYR A 392 -10.12 3.20 2.08
N LEU A 393 -9.09 3.80 2.64
CA LEU A 393 -8.02 4.45 1.90
C LEU A 393 -7.08 3.36 1.39
N GLY A 394 -7.01 3.21 0.08
CA GLY A 394 -6.13 2.29 -0.62
C GLY A 394 -4.88 2.95 -1.20
N ALA A 395 -4.04 2.13 -1.82
CA ALA A 395 -2.83 2.58 -2.50
C ALA A 395 -3.13 3.69 -3.53
N ARG A 396 -2.24 4.69 -3.62
CA ARG A 396 -2.34 5.83 -4.56
C ARG A 396 -3.60 6.69 -4.35
N GLY A 397 -4.13 6.72 -3.13
CA GLY A 397 -5.26 7.57 -2.74
C GLY A 397 -6.62 7.07 -3.24
N THR A 398 -6.72 5.82 -3.69
CA THR A 398 -8.02 5.24 -4.05
C THR A 398 -8.90 5.10 -2.83
N LYS A 399 -10.21 5.34 -2.95
CA LYS A 399 -11.18 5.03 -1.90
C LYS A 399 -12.07 3.88 -2.35
N PHE A 400 -12.21 2.85 -1.53
CA PHE A 400 -13.03 1.68 -1.84
C PHE A 400 -13.83 1.20 -0.63
N ALA A 401 -14.80 0.33 -0.87
CA ALA A 401 -15.55 -0.36 0.17
C ALA A 401 -15.50 -1.88 -0.05
N ILE A 402 -15.57 -2.65 1.04
CA ILE A 402 -15.70 -4.11 0.96
C ILE A 402 -17.04 -4.46 0.30
N PHE A 403 -17.03 -5.40 -0.65
CA PHE A 403 -18.24 -5.85 -1.32
C PHE A 403 -19.20 -6.57 -0.33
N PRO A 404 -20.53 -6.33 -0.37
CA PRO A 404 -21.48 -6.90 0.60
C PRO A 404 -21.51 -8.43 0.66
N GLY A 405 -21.05 -9.13 -0.37
CA GLY A 405 -20.95 -10.59 -0.39
C GLY A 405 -19.72 -11.17 0.33
N SER A 406 -18.83 -10.33 0.85
CA SER A 406 -17.63 -10.75 1.61
C SER A 406 -17.98 -11.03 3.07
N GLY A 407 -17.33 -12.04 3.68
CA GLY A 407 -17.44 -12.32 5.12
C GLY A 407 -17.01 -11.14 5.99
N LEU A 408 -16.09 -10.31 5.47
CA LEU A 408 -15.52 -9.18 6.19
C LEU A 408 -16.39 -7.91 6.13
N PHE A 409 -17.48 -7.91 5.35
CA PHE A 409 -18.31 -6.71 5.13
C PHE A 409 -18.88 -6.12 6.43
N LYS A 410 -19.27 -6.99 7.36
CA LYS A 410 -19.77 -6.57 8.68
C LYS A 410 -18.65 -6.39 9.71
N GLN A 411 -17.53 -7.08 9.55
CA GLN A 411 -16.41 -7.04 10.50
C GLN A 411 -15.63 -5.72 10.43
N ASN A 412 -15.51 -5.13 9.24
CA ASN A 412 -14.84 -3.84 9.03
C ASN A 412 -13.43 -3.76 9.67
N PRO A 413 -12.50 -4.66 9.28
CA PRO A 413 -11.14 -4.67 9.84
C PRO A 413 -10.44 -3.33 9.59
N ASP A 414 -9.45 -2.99 10.43
CA ASP A 414 -8.70 -1.74 10.28
C ASP A 414 -7.82 -1.74 9.03
N TRP A 415 -7.30 -2.91 8.65
CA TRP A 415 -6.53 -3.11 7.43
C TRP A 415 -7.07 -4.30 6.66
N VAL A 416 -7.17 -4.14 5.34
CA VAL A 416 -7.70 -5.16 4.44
C VAL A 416 -6.79 -5.33 3.24
N LEU A 417 -6.61 -6.58 2.83
CA LEU A 417 -6.05 -7.00 1.54
C LEU A 417 -7.19 -7.46 0.63
N SER A 418 -7.16 -7.09 -0.64
CA SER A 418 -8.16 -7.54 -1.62
C SER A 418 -7.50 -8.25 -2.81
N ALA A 419 -8.10 -9.34 -3.31
CA ALA A 419 -7.66 -9.95 -4.56
C ALA A 419 -7.88 -8.96 -5.72
N GLU A 420 -9.07 -8.36 -5.76
CA GLU A 420 -9.49 -7.46 -6.83
C GLU A 420 -10.15 -6.19 -6.29
N LEU A 421 -9.83 -5.09 -6.95
CA LEU A 421 -10.57 -3.84 -6.85
C LEU A 421 -11.29 -3.64 -8.18
N VAL A 422 -12.62 -3.56 -8.17
CA VAL A 422 -13.44 -3.46 -9.38
C VAL A 422 -14.38 -2.26 -9.27
N GLU A 423 -14.31 -1.37 -10.27
CA GLU A 423 -15.16 -0.18 -10.32
C GLU A 423 -16.45 -0.47 -11.10
N THR A 424 -17.59 -0.41 -10.40
CA THR A 424 -18.93 -0.49 -11.00
C THR A 424 -19.70 0.80 -10.73
N SER A 425 -20.55 0.84 -9.69
CA SER A 425 -21.16 2.09 -9.17
C SER A 425 -20.19 2.85 -8.25
N ARG A 426 -19.29 2.11 -7.60
CA ARG A 426 -18.14 2.60 -6.84
C ARG A 426 -17.04 1.55 -6.93
N LEU A 427 -15.89 1.87 -6.35
CA LEU A 427 -14.79 0.92 -6.23
C LEU A 427 -15.09 -0.09 -5.13
N TRP A 428 -15.25 -1.35 -5.51
CA TRP A 428 -15.52 -2.47 -4.61
C TRP A 428 -14.32 -3.38 -4.48
N ALA A 429 -14.00 -3.74 -3.23
CA ALA A 429 -13.01 -4.75 -2.88
C ALA A 429 -13.67 -6.14 -2.79
N ARG A 430 -13.16 -7.08 -3.58
CA ARG A 430 -13.70 -8.44 -3.71
C ARG A 430 -12.63 -9.47 -3.35
N THR A 431 -13.05 -10.49 -2.61
CA THR A 431 -12.19 -11.52 -2.01
C THR A 431 -11.13 -10.89 -1.12
N ASN A 432 -11.48 -10.73 0.16
CA ASN A 432 -10.76 -9.89 1.11
C ASN A 432 -10.17 -10.71 2.26
N ALA A 433 -9.07 -10.22 2.84
CA ALA A 433 -8.49 -10.73 4.09
C ALA A 433 -8.16 -9.57 5.03
N ALA A 434 -8.41 -9.75 6.33
CA ALA A 434 -7.89 -8.88 7.36
C ALA A 434 -6.37 -9.09 7.47
N ILE A 435 -5.61 -8.00 7.57
CA ILE A 435 -4.14 -8.06 7.65
C ILE A 435 -3.63 -7.12 8.75
N GLU A 436 -2.36 -7.29 9.10
CA GLU A 436 -1.65 -6.35 9.98
C GLU A 436 -0.69 -5.47 9.17
N PRO A 437 -0.52 -4.17 9.54
CA PRO A 437 0.41 -3.28 8.84
C PRO A 437 1.88 -3.74 8.93
N GLN A 438 2.26 -4.47 9.98
CA GLN A 438 3.59 -5.05 10.15
C GLN A 438 3.93 -6.05 9.04
N TRP A 439 2.93 -6.81 8.57
CA TRP A 439 3.12 -7.78 7.49
C TRP A 439 3.37 -7.07 6.15
N VAL A 440 2.75 -5.90 5.96
CA VAL A 440 2.98 -5.05 4.78
C VAL A 440 4.42 -4.53 4.77
N GLU A 441 4.97 -4.16 5.92
CA GLU A 441 6.39 -3.79 6.03
C GLU A 441 7.33 -4.97 5.77
N GLU A 442 7.04 -6.14 6.33
CA GLU A 442 7.84 -7.35 6.15
C GLU A 442 7.95 -7.74 4.67
N VAL A 443 6.82 -7.75 3.96
CA VAL A 443 6.74 -8.22 2.58
C VAL A 443 7.11 -7.13 1.57
N GLY A 444 6.73 -5.88 1.85
CA GLY A 444 6.87 -4.72 0.96
C GLY A 444 8.03 -3.78 1.30
N GLY A 445 8.97 -4.19 2.15
CA GLY A 445 10.03 -3.33 2.68
C GLY A 445 10.87 -2.61 1.61
N HIS A 446 11.10 -3.23 0.45
CA HIS A 446 11.82 -2.64 -0.70
C HIS A 446 11.05 -1.51 -1.40
N LEU A 447 9.75 -1.38 -1.14
CA LEU A 447 8.87 -0.38 -1.74
C LEU A 447 8.49 0.73 -0.77
N LEU A 448 8.84 0.60 0.51
CA LEU A 448 8.55 1.61 1.53
C LEU A 448 9.37 2.87 1.29
N LYS A 449 8.67 4.01 1.24
CA LYS A 449 9.29 5.33 1.34
C LYS A 449 9.41 5.70 2.80
N LYS A 450 10.65 5.88 3.26
CA LYS A 450 10.98 6.28 4.62
C LYS A 450 11.24 7.79 4.66
N GLN A 451 10.61 8.47 5.60
CA GLN A 451 10.82 9.88 5.90
C GLN A 451 11.24 9.97 7.36
N TYR A 452 12.14 10.91 7.66
CA TYR A 452 12.66 11.13 9.01
C TYR A 452 12.33 12.57 9.43
N SER A 453 11.91 12.75 10.67
CA SER A 453 11.52 14.06 11.24
C SER A 453 12.03 14.20 12.67
N GLU A 454 12.09 15.46 13.12
CA GLU A 454 12.45 15.86 14.48
C GLU A 454 13.72 15.16 15.02
N PRO A 455 14.88 15.31 14.36
CA PRO A 455 16.12 14.82 14.93
C PRO A 455 16.43 15.62 16.20
N HIS A 456 16.53 14.93 17.33
CA HIS A 456 16.75 15.53 18.64
C HIS A 456 17.66 14.67 19.51
N TRP A 457 18.26 15.29 20.52
CA TRP A 457 19.05 14.58 21.51
C TRP A 457 18.17 13.81 22.49
N SER A 458 18.56 12.57 22.80
CA SER A 458 17.92 11.76 23.84
C SER A 458 18.94 11.42 24.92
N ALA A 459 18.91 12.16 26.04
CA ALA A 459 19.79 11.91 27.18
C ALA A 459 19.68 10.48 27.73
N SER A 460 18.46 9.90 27.74
CA SER A 460 18.24 8.53 28.22
C SER A 460 18.86 7.47 27.31
N ARG A 461 18.94 7.72 26.00
CA ARG A 461 19.59 6.83 25.03
C ARG A 461 21.06 7.20 24.77
N GLY A 462 21.50 8.38 25.22
CA GLY A 462 22.84 8.91 24.96
C GLY A 462 23.14 9.05 23.48
N ALA A 463 22.14 9.36 22.64
CA ALA A 463 22.29 9.43 21.20
C ALA A 463 21.25 10.38 20.59
N ALA A 464 21.55 10.92 19.40
CA ALA A 464 20.57 11.58 18.56
C ALA A 464 19.52 10.56 18.05
N VAL A 465 18.24 10.89 18.21
CA VAL A 465 17.08 10.09 17.81
C VAL A 465 16.23 10.92 16.86
N ALA A 466 15.62 10.27 15.87
CA ALA A 466 14.61 10.88 15.00
C ALA A 466 13.37 9.99 14.94
N TYR A 467 12.23 10.57 14.57
CA TYR A 467 11.03 9.80 14.26
C TYR A 467 11.04 9.40 12.78
N MET A 468 10.72 8.14 12.50
CA MET A 468 10.68 7.60 11.16
C MET A 468 9.24 7.25 10.77
N LYS A 469 8.79 7.82 9.65
CA LYS A 469 7.53 7.53 8.98
C LYS A 469 7.77 6.66 7.75
N GLY A 470 7.09 5.51 7.70
CA GLY A 470 7.12 4.59 6.57
C GLY A 470 5.81 4.62 5.81
N THR A 471 5.88 4.87 4.50
CA THR A 471 4.69 4.86 3.63
C THR A 471 4.83 3.88 2.48
N LEU A 472 3.73 3.16 2.17
CA LEU A 472 3.61 2.32 1.00
C LEU A 472 2.53 2.90 0.07
N TYR A 473 2.92 3.37 -1.11
CA TYR A 473 2.00 3.97 -2.08
C TYR A 473 1.07 5.07 -1.52
N GLY A 474 1.54 5.83 -0.52
CA GLY A 474 0.75 6.87 0.14
C GLY A 474 -0.01 6.42 1.39
N LEU A 475 -0.05 5.12 1.69
CA LEU A 475 -0.58 4.61 2.95
C LEU A 475 0.51 4.65 4.03
N THR A 476 0.17 5.19 5.20
CA THR A 476 1.10 5.22 6.34
C THR A 476 1.09 3.86 7.03
N ILE A 477 2.23 3.17 7.03
CA ILE A 477 2.39 1.87 7.71
C ILE A 477 2.82 2.07 9.16
N TYR A 478 3.69 3.05 9.40
CA TYR A 478 4.07 3.53 10.73
C TYR A 478 4.43 5.02 10.63
N ALA A 479 4.08 5.81 11.64
CA ALA A 479 4.28 7.26 11.66
C ALA A 479 5.49 7.69 12.50
N ASP A 480 5.55 7.25 13.76
CA ASP A 480 6.48 7.82 14.76
C ASP A 480 7.41 6.76 15.34
N ARG A 481 8.05 5.95 14.48
CA ARG A 481 8.98 4.92 14.97
C ARG A 481 10.31 5.57 15.35
N PRO A 482 10.75 5.51 16.62
CA PRO A 482 12.01 6.11 17.03
C PRO A 482 13.19 5.33 16.45
N VAL A 483 14.10 6.02 15.77
CA VAL A 483 15.33 5.46 15.20
C VAL A 483 16.54 6.26 15.62
N GLN A 484 17.69 5.57 15.76
CA GLN A 484 18.95 6.24 16.00
C GLN A 484 19.35 7.02 14.75
N TYR A 485 19.53 8.34 14.88
CA TYR A 485 19.68 9.23 13.74
C TYR A 485 21.02 9.05 13.03
N SER A 486 22.06 8.56 13.72
CA SER A 486 23.37 8.27 13.14
C SER A 486 23.35 7.22 12.02
N ARG A 487 22.31 6.38 11.94
CA ARG A 487 22.10 5.42 10.83
C ARG A 487 21.53 6.06 9.57
N VAL A 488 21.00 7.27 9.70
CA VAL A 488 20.39 8.05 8.62
C VAL A 488 21.36 9.13 8.17
N ASP A 489 21.83 9.93 9.12
CA ASP A 489 22.83 10.98 8.92
C ASP A 489 23.79 11.01 10.11
N ALA A 490 24.97 10.43 9.92
CA ALA A 490 25.99 10.35 10.96
C ALA A 490 26.56 11.74 11.30
N ALA A 491 26.68 12.63 10.32
CA ALA A 491 27.26 13.96 10.52
C ALA A 491 26.30 14.84 11.33
N ALA A 492 25.03 14.89 10.95
CA ALA A 492 24.01 15.62 11.70
C ALA A 492 23.78 15.04 13.10
N ALA A 493 23.83 13.70 13.25
CA ALA A 493 23.76 13.08 14.57
C ALA A 493 24.94 13.45 15.48
N ARG A 494 26.15 13.57 14.92
CA ARG A 494 27.33 14.05 15.64
C ARG A 494 27.19 15.51 16.04
N GLU A 495 26.69 16.36 15.15
CA GLU A 495 26.42 17.77 15.49
C GLU A 495 25.45 17.88 16.67
N ILE A 496 24.34 17.16 16.63
CA ILE A 496 23.35 17.12 17.72
C ILE A 496 23.98 16.60 19.02
N PHE A 497 24.82 15.56 18.94
CA PHE A 497 25.55 15.06 20.09
C PHE A 497 26.45 16.14 20.70
N ILE A 498 27.26 16.83 19.91
CA ILE A 498 28.16 17.87 20.43
C ILE A 498 27.36 19.03 21.02
N ARG A 499 26.38 19.56 20.29
CA ARG A 499 25.55 20.68 20.77
C ARG A 499 24.82 20.32 22.06
N SER A 500 23.99 19.30 22.06
CA SER A 500 23.14 19.03 23.22
C SER A 500 23.88 18.35 24.38
N ALA A 501 24.77 17.39 24.09
CA ALA A 501 25.44 16.64 25.15
C ALA A 501 26.62 17.41 25.75
N LEU A 502 27.44 18.08 24.92
CA LEU A 502 28.69 18.72 25.38
C LEU A 502 28.57 20.22 25.62
N VAL A 503 27.76 20.93 24.83
CA VAL A 503 27.61 22.40 24.94
C VAL A 503 26.45 22.77 25.87
N GLU A 504 25.24 22.29 25.58
CA GLU A 504 24.03 22.58 26.40
C GLU A 504 24.04 21.84 27.75
N GLY A 505 24.87 20.80 27.86
CA GLY A 505 25.11 20.09 29.11
C GLY A 505 24.11 18.96 29.42
N ASP A 506 23.29 18.53 28.45
CA ASP A 506 22.33 17.43 28.60
C ASP A 506 23.01 16.04 28.51
N TRP A 507 24.09 15.88 29.27
CA TRP A 507 24.85 14.65 29.34
C TRP A 507 25.22 14.27 30.78
N ARG A 508 24.69 13.12 31.20
CA ARG A 508 25.02 12.53 32.50
C ARG A 508 26.27 11.67 32.38
N THR A 509 27.42 12.25 32.69
CA THR A 509 28.71 11.54 32.62
C THR A 509 29.57 11.70 33.87
N GLN A 510 30.52 10.78 34.05
CA GLN A 510 31.54 10.82 35.10
C GLN A 510 32.92 11.25 34.58
N HIS A 511 33.02 11.68 33.32
CA HIS A 511 34.29 12.14 32.75
C HIS A 511 34.83 13.37 33.49
N LYS A 512 36.13 13.37 33.79
CA LYS A 512 36.79 14.42 34.57
C LYS A 512 36.80 15.76 33.82
N PHE A 513 37.17 15.76 32.54
CA PHE A 513 37.20 16.95 31.68
C PHE A 513 35.85 17.69 31.70
N TYR A 514 34.76 16.94 31.59
CA TYR A 514 33.41 17.51 31.56
C TYR A 514 33.06 18.24 32.86
N LYS A 515 33.44 17.69 34.02
CA LYS A 515 33.28 18.37 35.32
C LYS A 515 34.17 19.62 35.45
N ARG A 516 35.38 19.59 34.89
CA ARG A 516 36.29 20.76 34.85
C ARG A 516 35.68 21.87 33.97
N ASN A 517 35.17 21.52 32.80
CA ASN A 517 34.54 22.47 31.86
C ASN A 517 33.27 23.10 32.42
N LEU A 518 32.39 22.31 33.06
CA LEU A 518 31.19 22.87 33.70
C LEU A 518 31.54 23.86 34.83
N ARG A 519 32.61 23.59 35.59
CA ARG A 519 33.09 24.55 36.60
C ARG A 519 33.61 25.83 35.95
N ALA A 520 34.41 25.72 34.90
CA ALA A 520 34.94 26.89 34.18
C ALA A 520 33.81 27.75 33.59
N LEU A 521 32.79 27.14 33.00
CA LEU A 521 31.61 27.86 32.50
C LEU A 521 30.82 28.54 33.63
N ALA A 522 30.62 27.87 34.77
CA ALA A 522 29.93 28.45 35.92
C ALA A 522 30.70 29.64 36.53
N GLU A 523 32.03 29.60 36.55
CA GLU A 523 32.88 30.72 36.99
C GLU A 523 32.72 31.94 36.08
N VAL A 524 32.63 31.73 34.76
CA VAL A 524 32.39 32.81 33.78
C VAL A 524 30.96 33.37 33.92
N GLU A 525 29.95 32.53 34.11
CA GLU A 525 28.57 32.98 34.36
C GLU A 525 28.47 33.80 35.66
N GLU A 526 29.19 33.42 36.72
CA GLU A 526 29.24 34.20 37.96
C GLU A 526 29.90 35.57 37.73
N LEU A 527 30.94 35.62 36.90
CA LEU A 527 31.62 36.84 36.50
C LEU A 527 30.67 37.76 35.68
N GLU A 528 29.93 37.22 34.73
CA GLU A 528 28.89 37.95 33.99
C GLU A 528 27.82 38.55 34.89
N ALA A 529 27.31 37.75 35.84
CA ALA A 529 26.32 38.21 36.80
C ALA A 529 26.87 39.33 37.71
N ARG A 530 28.16 39.25 38.09
CA ARG A 530 28.85 40.27 38.88
C ARG A 530 29.03 41.57 38.11
N LEU A 531 29.45 41.48 36.85
CA LEU A 531 29.77 42.63 35.98
C LEU A 531 28.54 43.21 35.28
N ARG A 532 27.38 42.54 35.35
CA ARG A 532 26.14 42.90 34.65
C ARG A 532 26.33 43.07 33.13
N ARG A 533 27.33 42.41 32.56
CA ARG A 533 27.57 42.26 31.12
C ARG A 533 27.14 40.86 30.72
N ARG A 534 26.25 40.76 29.73
CA ARG A 534 25.76 39.48 29.17
C ARG A 534 26.55 39.04 27.93
N ASP A 535 27.65 39.74 27.65
CA ASP A 535 28.50 39.63 26.45
C ASP A 535 29.93 39.17 26.79
N LEU A 536 30.16 38.66 28.00
CA LEU A 536 31.49 38.27 28.46
C LEU A 536 31.80 36.81 28.06
N ARG A 537 30.81 35.91 28.11
CA ARG A 537 30.96 34.50 27.74
C ARG A 537 30.98 34.33 26.22
N VAL A 538 31.87 33.47 25.72
CA VAL A 538 31.86 33.04 24.31
C VAL A 538 30.56 32.31 23.94
N ASP A 539 30.10 32.55 22.71
CA ASP A 539 28.87 31.94 22.20
C ASP A 539 29.00 30.40 22.14
N ASP A 540 27.86 29.71 22.27
CA ASP A 540 27.74 28.26 22.18
C ASP A 540 28.25 27.73 20.82
N ALA A 541 28.23 28.56 19.78
CA ALA A 541 28.87 28.26 18.49
C ALA A 541 30.39 28.07 18.59
N VAL A 542 31.07 28.86 19.43
CA VAL A 542 32.53 28.73 19.65
C VAL A 542 32.85 27.47 20.44
N LEU A 543 32.04 27.17 21.46
CA LEU A 543 32.14 25.93 22.24
C LEU A 543 31.91 24.70 21.36
N PHE A 544 30.93 24.78 20.44
CA PHE A 544 30.69 23.75 19.44
C PHE A 544 31.91 23.53 18.56
N GLU A 545 32.49 24.57 17.96
CA GLU A 545 33.66 24.43 17.08
C GLU A 545 34.89 23.88 17.82
N PHE A 546 35.07 24.26 19.09
CA PHE A 546 36.12 23.70 19.94
C PHE A 546 36.04 22.17 20.03
N TYR A 547 34.86 21.63 20.31
CA TYR A 547 34.62 20.20 20.38
C TYR A 547 34.65 19.55 18.98
N ASN A 548 34.05 20.20 17.99
CA ASN A 548 33.97 19.74 16.61
C ASN A 548 35.35 19.50 16.00
N ALA A 549 36.32 20.38 16.27
CA ALA A 549 37.69 20.25 15.77
C ALA A 549 38.48 19.08 16.41
N ARG A 550 38.09 18.62 17.60
CA ARG A 550 38.86 17.65 18.41
C ARG A 550 38.25 16.26 18.44
N ILE A 551 36.93 16.17 18.36
CA ILE A 551 36.19 14.90 18.39
C ILE A 551 36.16 14.31 16.98
N PRO A 552 36.57 13.05 16.75
CA PRO A 552 36.55 12.44 15.42
C PRO A 552 35.15 12.32 14.81
N GLU A 553 35.06 12.23 13.47
CA GLU A 553 33.80 12.12 12.73
C GLU A 553 32.96 10.88 13.08
N HIS A 554 33.60 9.78 13.46
CA HIS A 554 32.92 8.52 13.79
C HIS A 554 32.26 8.51 15.19
N VAL A 555 32.45 9.58 15.98
CA VAL A 555 31.87 9.74 17.31
C VAL A 555 30.53 10.46 17.17
N THR A 556 29.44 9.71 17.21
CA THR A 556 28.07 10.21 16.96
C THR A 556 27.13 10.06 18.16
N ASP A 557 27.59 9.40 19.22
CA ASP A 557 26.81 9.09 20.42
C ASP A 557 27.73 8.89 21.64
N VAL A 558 27.16 8.77 22.85
CA VAL A 558 27.94 8.57 24.09
C VAL A 558 28.78 7.30 24.02
N ARG A 559 28.28 6.22 23.41
CA ARG A 559 28.99 4.93 23.37
C ARG A 559 30.25 5.00 22.50
N SER A 560 30.14 5.62 21.33
CA SER A 560 31.26 5.87 20.42
C SER A 560 32.23 6.87 21.04
N PHE A 561 31.73 7.89 21.75
CA PHE A 561 32.57 8.82 22.50
C PHE A 561 33.38 8.11 23.58
N ASP A 562 32.73 7.33 24.46
CA ASP A 562 33.39 6.63 25.55
C ASP A 562 34.46 5.66 25.04
N LYS A 563 34.22 5.02 23.89
CA LYS A 563 35.19 4.14 23.25
C LYS A 563 36.42 4.92 22.77
N TRP A 564 36.22 6.04 22.10
CA TRP A 564 37.30 6.89 21.62
C TRP A 564 38.07 7.54 22.78
N TRP A 565 37.35 8.11 23.76
CA TRP A 565 37.92 8.84 24.89
C TRP A 565 38.82 7.98 25.78
N LYS A 566 38.55 6.67 25.88
CA LYS A 566 39.42 5.73 26.61
C LYS A 566 40.86 5.73 26.12
N HIS A 567 41.07 5.91 24.82
CA HIS A 567 42.40 5.99 24.21
C HIS A 567 42.92 7.42 24.20
N ALA A 568 42.10 8.38 23.76
CA ALA A 568 42.50 9.79 23.65
C ALA A 568 42.98 10.38 25.00
N ARG A 569 42.33 10.03 26.11
CA ARG A 569 42.72 10.52 27.45
C ARG A 569 44.08 10.01 27.94
N LEU A 570 44.57 8.88 27.40
CA LEU A 570 45.90 8.36 27.75
C LEU A 570 47.00 9.17 27.08
N GLU A 571 46.72 9.71 25.89
CA GLU A 571 47.62 10.59 25.16
C GLU A 571 47.56 12.01 25.71
N ASN A 572 46.36 12.53 25.98
CA ASN A 572 46.15 13.85 26.56
C ASN A 572 44.82 13.93 27.35
N ASP A 573 44.89 13.87 28.68
CA ASP A 573 43.70 13.97 29.57
C ASP A 573 43.02 15.34 29.51
N ASN A 574 43.72 16.37 29.04
CA ASN A 574 43.24 17.75 28.95
C ASN A 574 42.84 18.14 27.53
N LEU A 575 42.75 17.18 26.59
CA LEU A 575 42.44 17.44 25.18
C LEU A 575 41.16 18.26 24.99
N LEU A 576 40.16 18.01 25.84
CA LEU A 576 38.84 18.63 25.78
C LEU A 576 38.61 19.65 26.91
N ASP A 577 39.64 20.03 27.68
CA ASP A 577 39.50 21.04 28.72
C ASP A 577 39.45 22.46 28.10
N PHE A 578 38.54 23.31 28.56
CA PHE A 578 38.52 24.72 28.15
C PHE A 578 39.70 25.49 28.75
N ASN A 579 40.31 26.37 27.96
CA ASN A 579 41.24 27.38 28.47
C ASN A 579 40.41 28.58 28.98
N PRO A 580 40.51 28.99 30.27
CA PRO A 580 39.77 30.13 30.81
C PRO A 580 39.90 31.42 29.99
N GLU A 581 41.06 31.66 29.39
CA GLU A 581 41.31 32.83 28.53
C GLU A 581 40.47 32.82 27.25
N ASN A 582 40.12 31.64 26.73
CA ASN A 582 39.34 31.48 25.50
C ASN A 582 37.83 31.38 25.76
N LEU A 583 37.39 31.47 27.02
CA LEU A 583 35.97 31.49 27.40
C LEU A 583 35.42 32.91 27.54
N ILE A 584 36.29 33.92 27.56
CA ILE A 584 35.95 35.33 27.65
C ILE A 584 36.08 35.96 26.27
N ASN A 585 35.07 36.72 25.84
CA ASN A 585 35.10 37.42 24.56
C ASN A 585 36.19 38.52 24.59
N GLU A 586 37.14 38.50 23.65
CA GLU A 586 38.27 39.44 23.61
C GLU A 586 37.81 40.90 23.53
N ASP A 587 36.65 41.17 22.91
CA ASP A 587 36.04 42.51 22.81
C ASP A 587 35.43 43.01 24.14
N ALA A 588 35.31 42.14 25.15
CA ALA A 588 34.80 42.46 26.49
C ALA A 588 35.92 42.55 27.55
N ALA A 589 37.17 42.30 27.17
CA ALA A 589 38.30 42.10 28.09
C ALA A 589 38.94 43.37 28.68
N ASP A 590 38.42 44.57 28.40
CA ASP A 590 38.81 45.79 29.12
C ASP A 590 38.09 45.86 30.49
N TYR A 591 38.57 45.11 31.48
CA TYR A 591 38.06 45.22 32.86
C TYR A 591 39.13 45.05 33.94
N ASP A 592 39.06 45.90 34.97
CA ASP A 592 39.93 45.95 36.15
C ASP A 592 39.21 45.35 37.37
N ASP A 593 39.68 44.19 37.82
CA ASP A 593 39.13 43.41 38.94
C ASP A 593 39.17 44.17 40.29
N SER A 594 39.89 45.29 40.37
CA SER A 594 40.01 46.14 41.56
C SER A 594 38.70 46.84 41.98
N GLN A 595 37.72 46.96 41.08
CA GLN A 595 36.50 47.73 41.35
C GLN A 595 35.41 46.96 42.13
N PHE A 596 35.54 45.64 42.28
CA PHE A 596 34.54 44.80 42.96
C PHE A 596 35.20 43.76 43.90
N PRO A 597 35.76 44.21 45.03
CA PRO A 597 36.53 43.35 45.92
C PRO A 597 35.66 42.29 46.62
N ARG A 598 36.16 41.05 46.68
CA ARG A 598 35.50 39.93 47.39
C ARG A 598 35.46 40.13 48.91
N GLN A 599 36.39 40.93 49.41
CA GLN A 599 36.57 41.24 50.82
C GLN A 599 36.68 42.74 50.97
N TRP A 600 35.87 43.31 51.84
CA TRP A 600 36.03 44.69 52.23
C TRP A 600 36.92 44.73 53.47
N VAL A 601 38.07 45.39 53.34
CA VAL A 601 39.07 45.51 54.39
C VAL A 601 39.12 46.96 54.85
N GLN A 602 38.81 47.21 56.12
CA GLN A 602 38.97 48.52 56.74
C GLN A 602 39.95 48.46 57.90
N ARG A 603 40.99 49.29 57.85
CA ARG A 603 41.94 49.46 58.95
C ARG A 603 41.38 50.44 59.97
N THR A 604 41.38 50.04 61.23
CA THR A 604 41.01 50.86 62.38
C THR A 604 42.18 50.95 63.35
N ASP A 605 42.16 51.91 64.27
CA ASP A 605 43.24 52.14 65.24
C ASP A 605 43.52 50.93 66.17
N GLY A 606 42.67 49.89 66.15
CA GLY A 606 42.82 48.65 66.91
C GLY A 606 43.04 47.37 66.09
N GLY A 607 43.20 47.45 64.76
CA GLY A 607 43.43 46.29 63.88
C GLY A 607 42.70 46.35 62.53
N GLU A 608 42.92 45.34 61.70
CA GLU A 608 42.36 45.22 60.34
C GLU A 608 41.08 44.37 60.33
N LEU A 609 39.94 45.00 60.01
CA LEU A 609 38.64 44.34 59.92
C LEU A 609 38.41 43.89 58.46
N THR A 610 38.33 42.58 58.24
CA THR A 610 38.03 41.99 56.92
C THR A 610 36.62 41.39 56.93
N LEU A 611 35.77 41.84 56.01
CA LEU A 611 34.40 41.35 55.83
C LEU A 611 34.25 40.73 54.44
N ASP A 612 33.81 39.48 54.38
CA ASP A 612 33.45 38.84 53.11
C ASP A 612 32.17 39.48 52.56
N LEU A 613 32.24 40.00 51.33
CA LEU A 613 31.12 40.65 50.69
C LEU A 613 30.29 39.61 49.91
N ARG A 614 28.99 39.55 50.22
CA ARG A 614 28.00 38.81 49.42
C ARG A 614 27.01 39.80 48.83
N TYR A 615 26.91 39.81 47.51
CA TYR A 615 26.03 40.71 46.77
C TYR A 615 24.68 40.01 46.53
N GLU A 616 23.58 40.65 46.93
CA GLU A 616 22.22 40.13 46.73
C GLU A 616 21.38 41.18 45.99
N TYR A 617 20.51 40.72 45.11
CA TYR A 617 19.67 41.57 44.25
C TYR A 617 18.41 42.07 44.99
N ALA A 618 18.14 43.39 44.95
CA ALA A 618 16.90 43.98 45.49
C ALA A 618 16.26 44.96 44.48
N PRO A 619 15.15 44.58 43.81
CA PRO A 619 14.46 45.48 42.89
C PRO A 619 13.43 46.39 43.59
N GLY A 620 13.57 47.70 43.40
CA GLY A 620 12.48 48.69 43.44
C GLY A 620 11.91 49.14 44.80
N ARG A 621 12.37 50.30 45.30
CA ARG A 621 11.54 51.29 46.05
C ARG A 621 12.05 52.71 45.83
N GLY A 622 11.63 53.35 44.74
CA GLY A 622 11.69 54.81 44.59
C GLY A 622 10.39 55.44 45.06
N ARG A 623 10.44 56.41 45.98
CA ARG A 623 9.36 57.38 46.20
C ARG A 623 9.88 58.75 45.72
N ALA A 624 9.13 59.37 44.81
CA ALA A 624 9.52 60.51 43.98
C ALA A 624 9.38 61.88 44.66
N VAL A 625 10.25 62.86 44.33
CA VAL A 625 9.97 64.27 43.88
C VAL A 625 11.26 64.89 43.23
N PRO A 626 11.29 66.10 42.59
CA PRO A 626 11.77 66.26 41.22
C PRO A 626 13.12 67.00 41.07
N ALA A 627 13.57 67.02 39.81
CA ALA A 627 14.87 67.42 39.29
C ALA A 627 15.57 68.65 39.91
N ARG A 628 16.84 68.44 40.29
CA ARG A 628 17.97 69.25 39.80
C ARG A 628 19.28 68.46 39.89
N MET A 629 20.03 68.55 38.81
CA MET A 629 21.42 68.11 38.62
C MET A 629 22.29 68.33 39.87
N ARG A 630 22.93 67.27 40.40
CA ARG A 630 24.38 67.21 40.69
C ARG A 630 24.79 65.92 41.43
N GLN A 631 25.80 65.28 40.83
CA GLN A 631 26.93 64.54 41.41
C GLN A 631 26.68 63.38 42.41
N ASN A 632 27.22 62.22 42.03
CA ASN A 632 27.78 61.15 42.85
C ASN A 632 27.05 60.80 44.15
N ALA A 633 26.18 59.79 44.11
CA ALA A 633 25.90 58.94 45.27
C ALA A 633 25.30 57.61 44.83
N THR A 634 26.10 56.55 44.86
CA THR A 634 25.64 55.17 44.83
C THR A 634 25.06 54.85 46.22
N GLU A 635 23.75 54.67 46.34
CA GLU A 635 23.15 54.22 47.61
C GLU A 635 23.42 52.73 47.81
N TRP A 636 24.41 52.40 48.65
CA TRP A 636 24.63 51.06 49.19
C TRP A 636 23.91 50.92 50.52
N ARG A 637 23.20 49.81 50.74
CA ARG A 637 22.69 49.44 52.07
C ARG A 637 23.51 48.29 52.66
N PHE A 638 24.07 48.53 53.83
CA PHE A 638 24.76 47.55 54.65
C PHE A 638 23.77 46.82 55.57
N ARG A 639 23.87 45.50 55.68
CA ARG A 639 23.27 44.72 56.78
C ARG A 639 24.39 44.04 57.56
N TYR A 640 24.48 44.35 58.85
CA TYR A 640 25.34 43.62 59.78
C TYR A 640 24.65 42.35 60.25
N ARG A 641 25.42 41.26 60.36
CA ARG A 641 25.09 40.11 61.19
C ARG A 641 26.26 39.94 62.16
N PHE A 642 26.02 40.12 63.46
CA PHE A 642 26.97 39.68 64.47
C PHE A 642 26.99 38.15 64.49
N CYS A 643 28.16 37.55 64.37
CA CYS A 643 28.41 36.18 64.82
C CYS A 643 29.36 36.27 66.01
N SER A 644 28.89 35.80 67.16
CA SER A 644 29.74 35.13 68.15
C SER A 644 29.72 33.64 67.86
#